data_AF-A0A3M2J7T5-F1
#
_entry.id   AF-A0A3M2J7T5-F1
#
_cell.length_a   1.000
_cell.length_b   1.000
_cell.length_c   1.000
_cell.angle_alpha   90.00
_cell.angle_beta   90.00
_cell.angle_gamma   90.00
#
_symmetry.space_group_name_H-M   'P 1'
#
loop_
_entity.id
_entity.type
_entity.pdbx_description
1 polymer ?
#
loop_
_entity_poly.entity_id
_entity_poly.type
_entity_poly.pdbx_seq_one_letter_code
_entity_poly.pdbx_strand_id
1 'polypeptide(L)'
;MTSHETVSPPTGVLPARFRPPTGSSDARTLSLDGPWRFRLSPTARTGVERSDSGEGWDQIEVPGHWQLAQAPDAWPYGTPAYSNKLFPFPIDPPHVPDENPTGEYRRTVTLPADWPTTGRTSLRFEGVDSWFEVAVNGEVVAVSHGSRLPTEIDLTDVLRPGENLLAVRVTQWSAYSYVEDQDQWWLSGIFRSVTLEHRPEAGIGHAAVTAGYDAASGVGTILVDVEGAAPGTRVSVPELGLNLAPGESASVPVEPWSAERPRLYEVVVTAPGERVVLHAGFRSIAIRDGVFLVNDAPVKLRGVNRHEFDPLRGRTVSPALMEEDVLLMKRHHVNAVRTSHYPPHPHFLDLCDRYGLYVIDENDLETHGFEDERGWEGNPVDDPAWTDVLVDRVTRMVRRDAHHPSIVLWSLGNEAGAGRNIGAMAAAIRALDRTRPIHYEGDWSSDDVDVYSRMYATSEHTALIGQGIEPPLARAEADARRRLMPFLQCEYAHAMGNGPGGLTDYDDLFDAHPRLMGGFIWEWIDHGLSRRDADGTLFSAYGGDFGEAFHDGTFVADGLVLPDRTPSPSLREVAAVFAPVRLDVVPAGDAILVRNRYAFRDTAHVTFAWTLHHGDDVLADGVLDLGALAPGATVTVAPPAGLPLPAADHTPTWWTLRAVQEKADALDAPWFDGRDDAAADGSFVIATGQVAVVPAVALAVPSAAPIRGSVEADGSFTVGSARFDAVGTLLSLGGRRVEGLRVDAWRAPTDNDRRSGMWTGPSDQTVWQESGLHLLAERKISATLDASGALVVEARTAGPRTRNGFRTTYTWTAAADGSVDLRARIVPEGRWDGTVARLGLLLTLAEEHAADVDVTWTGLGPDESYADSRKAAVGGTYRHTVADLGTRYTHPQENGARRGVTHAALRFADGSGLVLDAGPTVYGGVPRAGVELSLRPWSDQALDRAAHPHELVPDGLLHVHLDAAQHGLGSAACGPGVLPNAALHPAPADLTLRFTPSAG
;
A
#
# COMPACT_ATOMS: atom_id res chain seq x y z
N MET A 1 5.07 -17.69 40.98
CA MET A 1 5.20 -16.30 40.50
C MET A 1 5.08 -16.36 38.99
N THR A 2 4.24 -15.52 38.39
CA THR A 2 4.10 -15.42 36.93
C THR A 2 5.41 -14.86 36.36
N SER A 3 6.03 -15.58 35.42
CA SER A 3 7.22 -15.14 34.69
C SER A 3 6.88 -14.82 33.23
N HIS A 4 7.86 -14.31 32.48
CA HIS A 4 7.75 -14.10 31.03
C HIS A 4 7.59 -15.41 30.23
N GLU A 5 7.74 -16.58 30.86
CA GLU A 5 7.52 -17.91 30.25
C GLU A 5 6.24 -18.60 30.79
N THR A 6 5.47 -17.92 31.65
CA THR A 6 4.22 -18.48 32.20
C THR A 6 3.04 -18.06 31.33
N VAL A 7 2.36 -19.02 30.69
CA VAL A 7 1.11 -18.79 29.95
C VAL A 7 -0.03 -18.61 30.94
N SER A 8 -0.45 -17.36 31.15
CA SER A 8 -1.57 -17.02 32.03
C SER A 8 -2.09 -15.61 31.72
N PRO A 9 -3.37 -15.32 31.97
CA PRO A 9 -3.86 -13.94 31.90
C PRO A 9 -3.07 -12.99 32.82
N PRO A 10 -3.03 -11.69 32.52
CA PRO A 10 -2.38 -10.69 33.35
C PRO A 10 -2.89 -10.66 34.80
N THR A 11 -2.03 -10.26 35.72
CA THR A 11 -2.30 -10.25 37.17
C THR A 11 -2.12 -8.85 37.73
N GLY A 12 -2.97 -8.47 38.70
CA GLY A 12 -2.95 -7.11 39.26
C GLY A 12 -3.50 -6.03 38.32
N VAL A 13 -4.18 -6.43 37.24
CA VAL A 13 -4.77 -5.51 36.26
C VAL A 13 -6.28 -5.37 36.48
N LEU A 14 -6.81 -4.20 36.15
CA LEU A 14 -8.24 -3.93 36.08
C LEU A 14 -8.83 -4.47 34.77
N PRO A 15 -10.14 -4.79 34.72
CA PRO A 15 -10.81 -5.15 33.48
C PRO A 15 -10.66 -4.04 32.43
N ALA A 16 -10.45 -4.41 31.17
CA ALA A 16 -10.44 -3.44 30.08
C ALA A 16 -11.78 -2.71 29.99
N ARG A 17 -11.70 -1.45 29.59
CA ARG A 17 -12.85 -0.56 29.42
C ARG A 17 -12.68 0.29 28.17
N PHE A 18 -13.76 0.96 27.80
CA PHE A 18 -13.80 1.86 26.65
C PHE A 18 -12.76 2.97 26.82
N ARG A 19 -12.23 3.45 25.71
CA ARG A 19 -11.29 4.57 25.68
C ARG A 19 -12.02 5.79 25.09
N PRO A 20 -12.42 6.80 25.89
CA PRO A 20 -12.99 8.03 25.34
C PRO A 20 -11.93 8.84 24.60
N PRO A 21 -12.29 9.64 23.57
CA PRO A 21 -11.32 10.49 22.88
C PRO A 21 -10.57 11.39 23.88
N THR A 22 -9.31 11.68 23.61
CA THR A 22 -8.45 12.47 24.51
C THR A 22 -9.12 13.80 24.90
N GLY A 23 -9.20 14.08 26.20
CA GLY A 23 -9.85 15.29 26.72
C GLY A 23 -11.38 15.23 26.80
N SER A 24 -12.00 14.09 26.49
CA SER A 24 -13.47 13.93 26.51
C SER A 24 -14.03 13.45 27.84
N SER A 25 -13.19 13.24 28.86
CA SER A 25 -13.60 13.04 30.25
C SER A 25 -13.12 14.21 31.12
N ASP A 26 -13.93 14.63 32.09
CA ASP A 26 -13.54 15.59 33.12
C ASP A 26 -12.81 14.96 34.32
N ALA A 27 -12.65 13.63 34.31
CA ALA A 27 -11.81 12.92 35.25
C ALA A 27 -10.36 13.41 35.13
N ARG A 28 -9.69 13.59 36.28
CA ARG A 28 -8.31 14.09 36.30
C ARG A 28 -7.36 13.06 35.72
N THR A 29 -6.44 13.52 34.87
CA THR A 29 -5.36 12.72 34.32
C THR A 29 -4.02 13.41 34.52
N LEU A 30 -2.94 12.63 34.54
CA LEU A 30 -1.56 13.09 34.55
C LEU A 30 -0.76 12.21 33.59
N SER A 31 -0.34 12.79 32.46
CA SER A 31 0.56 12.09 31.53
C SER A 31 1.91 11.85 32.22
N LEU A 32 2.43 10.65 32.02
CA LEU A 32 3.77 10.24 32.44
C LEU A 32 4.74 10.13 31.25
N ASP A 33 4.33 10.60 30.06
CA ASP A 33 5.19 10.64 28.88
C ASP A 33 6.37 11.61 29.09
N GLY A 34 7.40 11.43 28.26
CA GLY A 34 8.66 12.15 28.30
C GLY A 34 9.82 11.28 28.80
N PRO A 35 10.88 11.87 29.37
CA PRO A 35 12.10 11.14 29.70
C PRO A 35 11.97 10.28 30.96
N TRP A 36 12.37 9.02 30.85
CA TRP A 36 12.47 8.05 31.94
C TRP A 36 13.92 7.62 32.10
N ARG A 37 14.36 7.32 33.33
CA ARG A 37 15.66 6.69 33.55
C ARG A 37 15.62 5.26 33.02
N PHE A 38 16.63 4.87 32.28
CA PHE A 38 16.63 3.63 31.52
C PHE A 38 17.95 2.88 31.62
N ARG A 39 17.86 1.55 31.71
CA ARG A 39 19.00 0.64 31.62
C ARG A 39 18.59 -0.63 30.90
N LEU A 40 19.36 -1.04 29.90
CA LEU A 40 19.19 -2.32 29.22
C LEU A 40 20.09 -3.39 29.86
N SER A 41 19.52 -4.56 30.15
CA SER A 41 20.25 -5.77 30.55
C SER A 41 20.18 -6.81 29.42
N PRO A 42 21.23 -7.62 29.22
CA PRO A 42 21.24 -8.62 28.15
C PRO A 42 20.36 -9.84 28.43
N THR A 43 19.86 -10.01 29.66
CA THR A 43 19.02 -11.14 30.07
C THR A 43 17.86 -10.67 30.95
N ALA A 44 16.82 -11.50 31.08
CA ALA A 44 15.68 -11.24 31.97
C ALA A 44 16.05 -11.18 33.47
N ARG A 45 17.21 -11.70 33.86
CA ARG A 45 17.73 -11.64 35.23
C ARG A 45 18.60 -10.41 35.42
N THR A 46 17.98 -9.24 35.52
CA THR A 46 18.69 -7.95 35.57
C THR A 46 19.49 -7.72 36.86
N GLY A 47 19.09 -8.36 37.98
CA GLY A 47 19.68 -8.13 39.30
C GLY A 47 19.39 -6.74 39.87
N VAL A 48 18.51 -5.97 39.25
CA VAL A 48 18.13 -4.62 39.68
C VAL A 48 16.96 -4.69 40.65
N GLU A 49 17.14 -4.10 41.82
CA GLU A 49 16.09 -3.97 42.84
C GLU A 49 14.97 -3.03 42.36
N ARG A 50 13.72 -3.36 42.71
CA ARG A 50 12.55 -2.54 42.34
C ARG A 50 12.51 -1.18 43.03
N SER A 51 13.20 -1.06 44.16
CA SER A 51 13.34 0.18 44.94
C SER A 51 14.51 1.06 44.47
N ASP A 52 15.36 0.60 43.54
CA ASP A 52 16.41 1.43 42.96
C ASP A 52 15.78 2.54 42.10
N SER A 53 16.10 3.80 42.42
CA SER A 53 15.59 4.97 41.69
C SER A 53 16.20 5.13 40.30
N GLY A 54 17.27 4.39 39.98
CA GLY A 54 18.01 4.50 38.73
C GLY A 54 18.88 5.75 38.64
N GLU A 55 19.33 6.28 39.78
CA GLU A 55 20.23 7.44 39.79
C GLU A 55 21.52 7.14 39.02
N GLY A 56 21.86 8.02 38.07
CA GLY A 56 23.01 7.85 37.18
C GLY A 56 22.80 6.91 35.99
N TRP A 57 21.59 6.38 35.78
CA TRP A 57 21.24 5.68 34.54
C TRP A 57 21.04 6.67 33.39
N ASP A 58 21.03 6.15 32.17
CA ASP A 58 20.69 6.92 30.98
C ASP A 58 19.22 7.37 31.00
N GLN A 59 18.83 8.22 30.05
CA GLN A 59 17.44 8.60 29.83
C GLN A 59 16.95 8.12 28.46
N ILE A 60 15.69 7.70 28.42
CA ILE A 60 14.98 7.34 27.19
C ILE A 60 13.61 8.05 27.16
N GLU A 61 13.15 8.44 25.97
CA GLU A 61 11.80 8.96 25.79
C GLU A 61 10.78 7.82 25.86
N VAL A 62 9.67 8.09 26.56
CA VAL A 62 8.48 7.24 26.62
C VAL A 62 7.29 8.10 26.15
N PRO A 63 6.51 7.68 25.15
CA PRO A 63 6.61 6.39 24.46
C PRO A 63 7.78 6.29 23.48
N GLY A 64 8.28 5.07 23.28
CA GLY A 64 9.28 4.74 22.26
C GLY A 64 9.76 3.29 22.30
N HIS A 65 10.40 2.87 21.23
CA HIS A 65 11.13 1.60 21.16
C HIS A 65 12.60 1.82 21.50
N TRP A 66 13.18 1.00 22.39
CA TRP A 66 14.56 1.21 22.82
C TRP A 66 15.57 0.98 21.71
N GLN A 67 15.27 0.07 20.77
CA GLN A 67 16.09 -0.18 19.59
C GLN A 67 16.19 1.06 18.70
N LEU A 68 15.23 1.99 18.79
CA LEU A 68 15.18 3.20 18.00
C LEU A 68 15.58 4.47 18.78
N ALA A 69 16.08 4.30 20.01
CA ALA A 69 16.61 5.43 20.76
C ALA A 69 17.77 6.09 19.99
N GLN A 70 17.67 7.39 19.72
CA GLN A 70 18.67 8.15 18.96
C GLN A 70 18.76 7.79 17.46
N ALA A 71 17.75 7.13 16.90
CA ALA A 71 17.59 7.01 15.44
C ALA A 71 17.60 8.40 14.75
N PRO A 72 18.16 8.54 13.54
CA PRO A 72 18.85 7.52 12.73
C PRO A 72 20.37 7.48 12.98
N ASP A 73 20.85 8.20 14.00
CA ASP A 73 22.26 8.53 14.18
C ASP A 73 23.01 7.50 15.06
N ALA A 74 22.32 6.80 15.97
CA ALA A 74 22.90 5.78 16.84
C ALA A 74 21.87 4.73 17.31
N TRP A 75 22.37 3.58 17.78
CA TRP A 75 21.57 2.44 18.27
C TRP A 75 22.13 1.92 19.61
N PRO A 76 22.07 2.72 20.70
CA PRO A 76 22.76 2.42 21.95
C PRO A 76 22.17 1.25 22.74
N TYR A 77 20.93 0.84 22.44
CA TYR A 77 20.20 -0.17 23.22
C TYR A 77 19.79 -1.38 22.36
N GLY A 78 20.72 -1.88 21.54
CA GLY A 78 20.42 -2.95 20.58
C GLY A 78 19.84 -2.40 19.28
N THR A 79 19.59 -3.29 18.33
CA THR A 79 19.18 -2.93 16.96
C THR A 79 17.82 -3.52 16.62
N PRO A 80 17.07 -2.90 15.69
CA PRO A 80 15.92 -3.52 15.05
C PRO A 80 16.27 -4.89 14.44
N ALA A 81 15.28 -5.77 14.35
CA ALA A 81 15.38 -7.01 13.59
C ALA A 81 14.12 -7.24 12.78
N TYR A 82 14.25 -7.57 11.49
CA TYR A 82 13.11 -7.89 10.64
C TYR A 82 13.06 -9.39 10.31
N SER A 83 11.89 -10.00 10.47
CA SER A 83 11.53 -11.27 9.84
C SER A 83 10.05 -11.26 9.46
N ASN A 84 9.72 -12.01 8.40
CA ASN A 84 8.35 -12.23 7.93
C ASN A 84 7.69 -13.34 8.77
N LYS A 85 8.13 -14.59 8.55
CA LYS A 85 7.55 -15.80 9.17
C LYS A 85 8.49 -16.48 10.16
N LEU A 86 9.79 -16.19 10.05
CA LEU A 86 10.80 -16.86 10.85
C LEU A 86 10.85 -16.21 12.23
N PHE A 87 10.54 -16.98 13.27
CA PHE A 87 10.87 -16.54 14.63
C PHE A 87 12.37 -16.27 14.76
N PRO A 88 12.79 -15.16 15.40
CA PRO A 88 14.20 -14.86 15.63
C PRO A 88 14.84 -15.72 16.73
N PHE A 89 14.11 -16.72 17.24
CA PHE A 89 14.52 -17.69 18.25
C PHE A 89 13.87 -19.07 18.00
N PRO A 90 14.39 -20.16 18.60
CA PRO A 90 13.86 -21.51 18.40
C PRO A 90 12.39 -21.63 18.83
N ILE A 91 11.59 -22.39 18.07
CA ILE A 91 10.18 -22.63 18.37
C ILE A 91 10.02 -23.76 19.40
N ASP A 92 9.84 -23.39 20.65
CA ASP A 92 9.64 -24.30 21.80
C ASP A 92 8.71 -23.66 22.86
N PRO A 93 7.44 -23.37 22.55
CA PRO A 93 6.55 -22.68 23.48
C PRO A 93 6.35 -23.47 24.79
N PRO A 94 6.35 -22.81 25.97
CA PRO A 94 6.38 -21.37 26.19
C PRO A 94 7.79 -20.79 26.42
N HIS A 95 8.85 -21.52 26.08
CA HIS A 95 10.23 -21.20 26.40
C HIS A 95 10.82 -20.14 25.45
N VAL A 96 11.69 -19.28 25.98
CA VAL A 96 12.39 -18.24 25.22
C VAL A 96 13.90 -18.27 25.48
N PRO A 97 14.74 -17.59 24.68
CA PRO A 97 16.19 -17.58 24.90
C PRO A 97 16.61 -17.00 26.26
N ASP A 98 17.74 -17.47 26.80
CA ASP A 98 18.38 -16.87 27.98
C ASP A 98 18.95 -15.47 27.67
N GLU A 99 19.47 -15.27 26.46
CA GLU A 99 19.87 -13.97 25.91
C GLU A 99 18.62 -13.20 25.48
N ASN A 100 18.03 -12.49 26.44
CA ASN A 100 16.74 -11.84 26.30
C ASN A 100 16.82 -10.40 26.81
N PRO A 101 17.02 -9.43 25.89
CA PRO A 101 17.14 -8.02 26.25
C PRO A 101 15.98 -7.56 27.13
N THR A 102 16.32 -6.91 28.24
CA THR A 102 15.36 -6.51 29.25
C THR A 102 15.62 -5.08 29.70
N GLY A 103 14.67 -4.20 29.42
CA GLY A 103 14.70 -2.79 29.77
C GLY A 103 14.15 -2.52 31.16
N GLU A 104 14.93 -1.84 32.00
CA GLU A 104 14.50 -1.32 33.30
C GLU A 104 14.23 0.18 33.17
N TYR A 105 12.99 0.58 33.43
CA TYR A 105 12.53 1.96 33.39
C TYR A 105 12.26 2.47 34.81
N ARG A 106 12.67 3.72 35.12
CA ARG A 106 12.38 4.40 36.37
C ARG A 106 11.83 5.80 36.14
N ARG A 107 10.71 6.09 36.79
CA ARG A 107 10.10 7.42 36.80
C ARG A 107 9.68 7.76 38.22
N THR A 108 10.22 8.87 38.74
CA THR A 108 9.67 9.47 39.96
C THR A 108 8.48 10.33 39.58
N VAL A 109 7.32 10.02 40.13
CA VAL A 109 6.07 10.74 39.91
C VAL A 109 5.75 11.52 41.16
N THR A 110 5.67 12.85 41.04
CA THR A 110 5.15 13.70 42.11
C THR A 110 3.68 13.93 41.89
N LEU A 111 2.84 13.39 42.78
CA LEU A 111 1.39 13.66 42.71
C LEU A 111 1.12 15.14 42.98
N PRO A 112 0.30 15.81 42.15
CA PRO A 112 -0.15 17.17 42.42
C PRO A 112 -0.75 17.29 43.82
N ALA A 113 -0.50 18.41 44.51
CA ALA A 113 -0.99 18.64 45.87
C ALA A 113 -2.53 18.63 45.95
N ASP A 114 -3.21 18.90 44.83
CA ASP A 114 -4.66 18.87 44.67
C ASP A 114 -5.16 17.60 43.95
N TRP A 115 -4.33 16.54 43.85
CA TRP A 115 -4.78 15.24 43.35
C TRP A 115 -5.89 14.69 44.26
N PRO A 116 -7.02 14.22 43.71
CA PRO A 116 -8.15 13.79 44.53
C PRO A 116 -7.79 12.67 45.52
N THR A 117 -8.27 12.79 46.76
CA THR A 117 -8.00 11.86 47.86
C THR A 117 -9.11 10.81 48.08
N THR A 118 -10.19 10.88 47.32
CA THR A 118 -11.34 9.97 47.37
C THR A 118 -11.60 9.43 45.97
N GLY A 119 -12.09 8.19 45.86
CA GLY A 119 -12.14 7.48 44.57
C GLY A 119 -10.89 6.63 44.35
N ARG A 120 -10.67 6.21 43.11
CA ARG A 120 -9.54 5.36 42.71
C ARG A 120 -8.54 6.15 41.88
N THR A 121 -7.28 5.73 41.89
CA THR A 121 -6.26 6.21 40.95
C THR A 121 -5.69 5.01 40.24
N SER A 122 -5.84 4.95 38.91
CA SER A 122 -5.27 3.90 38.08
C SER A 122 -4.08 4.39 37.26
N LEU A 123 -3.16 3.48 36.94
CA LEU A 123 -2.11 3.67 35.96
C LEU A 123 -2.50 2.93 34.69
N ARG A 124 -2.51 3.65 33.56
CA ARG A 124 -2.86 3.13 32.24
C ARG A 124 -1.65 3.14 31.33
N PHE A 125 -1.34 1.98 30.75
CA PHE A 125 -0.42 1.82 29.63
C PHE A 125 -1.25 1.58 28.36
N GLU A 126 -0.98 2.32 27.29
CA GLU A 126 -1.66 2.12 26.00
C GLU A 126 -1.02 1.02 25.12
N GLY A 127 0.21 0.59 25.44
CA GLY A 127 0.93 -0.48 24.72
C GLY A 127 2.37 -0.64 25.21
N VAL A 128 2.78 -1.89 25.48
CA VAL A 128 4.12 -2.26 25.97
C VAL A 128 4.52 -3.61 25.36
N ASP A 129 5.64 -3.64 24.64
CA ASP A 129 6.13 -4.83 23.95
C ASP A 129 7.30 -5.50 24.71
N SER A 130 7.26 -6.79 25.10
CA SER A 130 6.14 -7.75 24.93
C SER A 130 5.59 -8.33 26.25
N TRP A 131 6.43 -8.40 27.29
CA TRP A 131 6.01 -8.72 28.66
C TRP A 131 6.56 -7.70 29.65
N PHE A 132 5.76 -7.29 30.62
CA PHE A 132 6.20 -6.31 31.60
C PHE A 132 5.67 -6.52 33.02
N GLU A 133 6.50 -6.11 33.98
CA GLU A 133 6.20 -6.06 35.40
C GLU A 133 6.24 -4.61 35.89
N VAL A 134 5.23 -4.22 36.65
CA VAL A 134 5.10 -2.88 37.22
C VAL A 134 5.23 -2.96 38.74
N ALA A 135 6.14 -2.15 39.28
CA ALA A 135 6.32 -1.96 40.70
C ALA A 135 6.18 -0.48 41.08
N VAL A 136 5.54 -0.22 42.23
CA VAL A 136 5.38 1.11 42.81
C VAL A 136 6.01 1.10 44.19
N ASN A 137 6.92 2.04 44.45
CA ASN A 137 7.61 2.18 45.72
C ASN A 137 8.31 0.88 46.19
N GLY A 138 8.78 0.07 45.24
CA GLY A 138 9.48 -1.20 45.48
C GLY A 138 8.58 -2.44 45.55
N GLU A 139 7.26 -2.29 45.54
CA GLU A 139 6.30 -3.41 45.57
C GLU A 139 5.75 -3.69 44.17
N VAL A 140 5.77 -4.96 43.76
CA VAL A 140 5.21 -5.40 42.47
C VAL A 140 3.68 -5.39 42.56
N VAL A 141 3.04 -4.60 41.70
CA VAL A 141 1.59 -4.41 41.71
C VAL A 141 0.90 -5.09 40.53
N ALA A 142 1.61 -5.31 39.42
CA ALA A 142 1.03 -5.97 38.26
C ALA A 142 2.08 -6.63 37.35
N VAL A 143 1.61 -7.62 36.58
CA VAL A 143 2.31 -8.26 35.47
C VAL A 143 1.35 -8.36 34.29
N SER A 144 1.78 -7.96 33.09
CA SER A 144 0.94 -7.98 31.89
C SER A 144 1.73 -8.28 30.61
N HIS A 145 0.97 -8.56 29.56
CA HIS A 145 1.37 -8.83 28.18
C HIS A 145 0.23 -8.37 27.24
N GLY A 146 0.35 -8.67 25.93
CA GLY A 146 -0.57 -8.22 24.89
C GLY A 146 -0.10 -6.88 24.36
N SER A 147 0.93 -6.92 23.51
CA SER A 147 1.79 -5.76 23.27
C SER A 147 1.02 -4.53 22.80
N ARG A 148 0.01 -4.72 21.95
CA ARG A 148 -0.78 -3.64 21.35
C ARG A 148 -2.11 -3.38 22.08
N LEU A 149 -2.31 -4.00 23.24
CA LEU A 149 -3.52 -3.88 24.08
C LEU A 149 -3.25 -3.02 25.32
N PRO A 150 -4.24 -2.24 25.79
CA PRO A 150 -4.05 -1.43 26.97
C PRO A 150 -4.07 -2.25 28.26
N THR A 151 -3.37 -1.75 29.28
CA THR A 151 -3.35 -2.31 30.63
C THR A 151 -3.64 -1.21 31.65
N GLU A 152 -4.60 -1.46 32.54
CA GLU A 152 -4.90 -0.58 33.68
C GLU A 152 -4.60 -1.28 34.99
N ILE A 153 -4.03 -0.56 35.95
CA ILE A 153 -3.61 -1.07 37.25
C ILE A 153 -4.17 -0.14 38.33
N ASP A 154 -4.83 -0.68 39.35
CA ASP A 154 -5.29 0.12 40.48
C ASP A 154 -4.10 0.44 41.41
N LEU A 155 -3.83 1.73 41.61
CA LEU A 155 -2.74 2.20 42.45
C LEU A 155 -3.23 2.89 43.74
N THR A 156 -4.53 2.84 44.03
CA THR A 156 -5.16 3.62 45.09
C THR A 156 -4.50 3.42 46.46
N ASP A 157 -4.21 2.17 46.82
CA ASP A 157 -3.68 1.82 48.16
C ASP A 157 -2.15 1.85 48.25
N VAL A 158 -1.46 1.96 47.12
CA VAL A 158 0.02 1.90 47.04
C VAL A 158 0.67 3.27 46.82
N LEU A 159 -0.09 4.22 46.28
CA LEU A 159 0.36 5.60 46.12
C LEU A 159 0.40 6.33 47.46
N ARG A 160 1.41 7.19 47.62
CA ARG A 160 1.60 8.05 48.78
C ARG A 160 1.54 9.51 48.34
N PRO A 161 1.10 10.45 49.21
CA PRO A 161 1.21 11.87 48.92
C PRO A 161 2.66 12.27 48.58
N GLY A 162 2.84 13.11 47.56
CA GLY A 162 4.16 13.54 47.10
C GLY A 162 4.80 12.57 46.11
N GLU A 163 6.07 12.22 46.34
CA GLU A 163 6.88 11.41 45.42
C GLU A 163 6.57 9.92 45.51
N ASN A 164 6.41 9.29 44.35
CA ASN A 164 6.28 7.85 44.19
C ASN A 164 7.26 7.37 43.11
N LEU A 165 7.93 6.26 43.35
CA LEU A 165 8.80 5.64 42.37
C LEU A 165 8.01 4.60 41.57
N LEU A 166 7.87 4.83 40.26
CA LEU A 166 7.41 3.84 39.30
C LEU A 166 8.61 3.13 38.70
N ALA A 167 8.60 1.80 38.79
CA ALA A 167 9.60 0.92 38.21
C ALA A 167 8.93 -0.09 37.27
N VAL A 168 9.32 -0.08 35.99
CA VAL A 168 8.78 -1.01 34.99
C VAL A 168 9.93 -1.82 34.43
N ARG A 169 9.81 -3.15 34.42
CA ARG A 169 10.72 -4.04 33.68
C ARG A 169 9.98 -4.58 32.48
N VAL A 170 10.57 -4.40 31.31
CA VAL A 170 10.04 -4.88 30.03
C VAL A 170 11.03 -5.89 29.47
N THR A 171 10.56 -7.08 29.14
CA THR A 171 11.36 -8.17 28.56
C THR A 171 10.91 -8.38 27.12
N GLN A 172 11.89 -8.42 26.20
CA GLN A 172 11.65 -8.48 24.76
C GLN A 172 10.96 -9.79 24.35
N TRP A 173 11.57 -10.93 24.69
CA TRP A 173 11.01 -12.24 24.37
C TRP A 173 10.22 -12.79 25.53
N SER A 174 9.01 -13.24 25.26
CA SER A 174 8.16 -13.93 26.23
C SER A 174 7.41 -15.07 25.56
N ALA A 175 6.71 -15.89 26.34
CA ALA A 175 5.77 -16.86 25.78
C ALA A 175 4.82 -16.17 24.77
N TYR A 176 4.44 -14.93 25.03
CA TYR A 176 3.50 -14.19 24.19
C TYR A 176 4.08 -13.72 22.87
N SER A 177 5.40 -13.76 22.68
CA SER A 177 6.03 -13.53 21.37
C SER A 177 5.60 -14.60 20.36
N TYR A 178 5.25 -15.83 20.80
CA TYR A 178 4.74 -16.88 19.92
C TYR A 178 3.35 -16.60 19.31
N VAL A 179 2.64 -15.60 19.82
CA VAL A 179 1.33 -15.14 19.30
C VAL A 179 1.39 -13.72 18.74
N GLU A 180 2.61 -13.21 18.49
CA GLU A 180 2.89 -11.87 17.97
C GLU A 180 3.95 -11.92 16.87
N ASP A 181 3.83 -12.92 15.98
CA ASP A 181 4.74 -13.21 14.86
C ASP A 181 4.30 -12.54 13.54
N GLN A 182 3.89 -11.27 13.63
CA GLN A 182 3.52 -10.49 12.44
C GLN A 182 4.74 -10.21 11.54
N ASP A 183 4.51 -10.14 10.22
CA ASP A 183 5.48 -9.66 9.23
C ASP A 183 5.82 -8.16 9.42
N GLN A 184 6.71 -7.86 10.37
CA GLN A 184 7.12 -6.50 10.73
C GLN A 184 8.45 -6.50 11.50
N TRP A 185 8.93 -5.32 11.88
CA TRP A 185 10.10 -5.19 12.75
C TRP A 185 9.84 -5.70 14.18
N TRP A 186 10.75 -6.49 14.73
CA TRP A 186 10.81 -6.75 16.18
C TRP A 186 11.43 -5.56 16.91
N LEU A 187 10.60 -4.80 17.64
CA LEU A 187 11.02 -3.66 18.45
C LEU A 187 10.23 -3.65 19.75
N SER A 188 10.91 -3.38 20.85
CA SER A 188 10.37 -3.53 22.20
C SER A 188 10.47 -2.25 23.01
N GLY A 189 9.65 -2.14 24.03
CA GLY A 189 9.59 -0.95 24.89
C GLY A 189 8.17 -0.52 25.23
N ILE A 190 8.09 0.57 25.98
CA ILE A 190 6.83 1.24 26.30
C ILE A 190 6.51 2.17 25.13
N PHE A 191 5.90 1.62 24.07
CA PHE A 191 5.81 2.28 22.77
C PHE A 191 4.54 3.11 22.54
N ARG A 192 3.61 3.12 23.51
CA ARG A 192 2.47 4.05 23.58
C ARG A 192 2.37 4.69 24.98
N SER A 193 1.59 5.77 25.07
CA SER A 193 1.54 6.65 26.24
C SER A 193 1.24 5.94 27.57
N VAL A 194 1.74 6.55 28.64
CA VAL A 194 1.49 6.14 30.03
C VAL A 194 0.80 7.27 30.78
N THR A 195 -0.31 6.98 31.44
CA THR A 195 -1.12 8.01 32.12
C THR A 195 -1.59 7.55 33.49
N LEU A 196 -1.50 8.42 34.50
CA LEU A 196 -2.27 8.26 35.74
C LEU A 196 -3.65 8.86 35.57
N GLU A 197 -4.67 8.11 35.95
CA GLU A 197 -6.07 8.50 35.81
C GLU A 197 -6.79 8.40 37.14
N HIS A 198 -7.42 9.49 37.55
CA HIS A 198 -8.30 9.49 38.70
C HIS A 198 -9.70 9.02 38.30
N ARG A 199 -10.30 8.15 39.09
CA ARG A 199 -11.65 7.60 38.90
C ARG A 199 -12.51 7.89 40.14
N PRO A 200 -13.39 8.91 40.09
CA PRO A 200 -14.25 9.27 41.23
C PRO A 200 -15.15 8.12 41.71
N GLU A 201 -15.58 8.12 42.98
CA GLU A 201 -16.42 7.05 43.57
C GLU A 201 -17.75 6.82 42.81
N ALA A 202 -18.32 7.89 42.27
CA ALA A 202 -19.51 7.87 41.41
C ALA A 202 -19.15 8.19 39.94
N GLY A 203 -17.98 7.72 39.50
CA GLY A 203 -17.48 7.88 38.13
C GLY A 203 -18.02 6.83 37.16
N ILE A 204 -17.47 6.82 35.94
CA ILE A 204 -17.92 5.96 34.83
C ILE A 204 -16.85 4.90 34.58
N GLY A 205 -17.18 3.64 34.92
CA GLY A 205 -16.29 2.50 34.74
C GLY A 205 -16.22 2.02 33.29
N HIS A 206 -17.35 1.57 32.74
CA HIS A 206 -17.46 1.19 31.33
C HIS A 206 -18.77 1.71 30.74
N ALA A 207 -18.74 2.24 29.52
CA ALA A 207 -19.90 2.68 28.77
C ALA A 207 -19.92 2.01 27.39
N ALA A 208 -21.02 1.34 27.06
CA ALA A 208 -21.21 0.66 25.79
C ALA A 208 -22.28 1.37 24.96
N VAL A 209 -21.91 1.90 23.80
CA VAL A 209 -22.81 2.63 22.89
C VAL A 209 -23.26 1.70 21.76
N THR A 210 -24.55 1.46 21.65
CA THR A 210 -25.17 0.79 20.51
C THR A 210 -26.06 1.78 19.75
N ALA A 211 -25.76 2.04 18.48
CA ALA A 211 -26.52 2.98 17.65
C ALA A 211 -26.87 2.35 16.28
N GLY A 212 -28.03 1.69 16.22
CA GLY A 212 -28.54 1.04 15.01
C GLY A 212 -29.35 1.99 14.11
N TYR A 213 -29.42 1.70 12.82
CA TYR A 213 -30.21 2.47 11.85
C TYR A 213 -31.12 1.57 11.00
N ASP A 214 -32.38 1.97 10.87
CA ASP A 214 -33.36 1.37 9.95
C ASP A 214 -33.51 2.25 8.70
N ALA A 215 -33.00 1.76 7.57
CA ALA A 215 -33.02 2.50 6.32
C ALA A 215 -34.42 2.67 5.71
N ALA A 216 -35.37 1.78 6.04
CA ALA A 216 -36.73 1.86 5.51
C ALA A 216 -37.52 3.01 6.14
N SER A 217 -37.28 3.31 7.42
CA SER A 217 -37.99 4.36 8.16
C SER A 217 -37.16 5.64 8.38
N GLY A 218 -35.84 5.58 8.23
CA GLY A 218 -34.92 6.68 8.57
C GLY A 218 -34.74 6.87 10.08
N VAL A 219 -35.12 5.87 10.87
CA VAL A 219 -35.09 5.93 12.35
C VAL A 219 -33.83 5.26 12.87
N GLY A 220 -33.11 5.98 13.73
CA GLY A 220 -32.01 5.46 14.52
C GLY A 220 -32.50 4.99 15.89
N THR A 221 -31.94 3.89 16.39
CA THR A 221 -32.17 3.40 17.75
C THR A 221 -30.86 3.42 18.53
N ILE A 222 -30.83 4.15 19.64
CA ILE A 222 -29.67 4.23 20.52
C ILE A 222 -29.96 3.57 21.86
N LEU A 223 -28.96 2.84 22.36
CA LEU A 223 -28.90 2.27 23.70
C LEU A 223 -27.49 2.52 24.23
N VAL A 224 -27.39 3.10 25.44
CA VAL A 224 -26.09 3.29 26.10
C VAL A 224 -26.17 2.63 27.47
N ASP A 225 -25.41 1.56 27.64
CA ASP A 225 -25.27 0.89 28.93
C ASP A 225 -24.06 1.41 29.68
N VAL A 226 -24.16 1.52 31.01
CA VAL A 226 -23.06 1.99 31.86
C VAL A 226 -22.90 1.01 33.01
N GLU A 227 -21.81 0.24 32.98
CA GLU A 227 -21.56 -0.79 33.99
C GLU A 227 -21.38 -0.15 35.38
N GLY A 228 -22.20 -0.59 36.34
CA GLY A 228 -22.16 -0.08 37.71
C GLY A 228 -22.64 1.37 37.84
N ALA A 229 -23.50 1.86 36.94
CA ALA A 229 -24.01 3.22 36.95
C ALA A 229 -24.51 3.70 38.34
N ALA A 230 -23.93 4.79 38.84
CA ALA A 230 -24.37 5.42 40.08
C ALA A 230 -25.80 5.99 39.97
N PRO A 231 -26.56 6.09 41.07
CA PRO A 231 -27.85 6.77 41.08
C PRO A 231 -27.72 8.21 40.57
N GLY A 232 -28.57 8.58 39.61
CA GLY A 232 -28.55 9.90 38.98
C GLY A 232 -27.70 10.00 37.72
N THR A 233 -27.00 8.93 37.30
CA THR A 233 -26.33 8.88 36.00
C THR A 233 -27.34 9.06 34.86
N ARG A 234 -27.01 9.92 33.90
CA ARG A 234 -27.83 10.20 32.71
C ARG A 234 -27.00 10.10 31.44
N VAL A 235 -27.66 9.66 30.38
CA VAL A 235 -27.11 9.66 29.02
C VAL A 235 -27.88 10.70 28.23
N SER A 236 -27.20 11.66 27.62
CA SER A 236 -27.84 12.66 26.77
C SER A 236 -27.24 12.67 25.38
N VAL A 237 -28.11 12.86 24.37
CA VAL A 237 -27.72 13.12 22.99
C VAL A 237 -28.34 14.47 22.63
N PRO A 238 -27.64 15.59 22.89
CA PRO A 238 -28.25 16.92 22.90
C PRO A 238 -28.93 17.29 21.59
N GLU A 239 -28.29 16.98 20.45
CA GLU A 239 -28.80 17.31 19.13
C GLU A 239 -30.11 16.58 18.80
N LEU A 240 -30.30 15.37 19.33
CA LEU A 240 -31.53 14.59 19.18
C LEU A 240 -32.57 14.89 20.28
N GLY A 241 -32.26 15.78 21.22
CA GLY A 241 -33.12 16.09 22.37
C GLY A 241 -33.33 14.91 23.32
N LEU A 242 -32.43 13.92 23.32
CA LEU A 242 -32.54 12.72 24.14
C LEU A 242 -31.89 12.92 25.50
N ASN A 243 -32.57 12.44 26.54
CA ASN A 243 -32.05 12.37 27.90
C ASN A 243 -32.59 11.11 28.57
N LEU A 244 -31.76 10.07 28.63
CA LEU A 244 -32.11 8.69 28.96
C LEU A 244 -31.49 8.28 30.29
N ALA A 245 -32.04 7.26 30.91
CA ALA A 245 -31.31 6.48 31.91
C ALA A 245 -30.33 5.52 31.22
N PRO A 246 -29.21 5.12 31.87
CA PRO A 246 -28.39 4.02 31.38
C PRO A 246 -29.22 2.76 31.15
N GLY A 247 -29.01 2.08 30.02
CA GLY A 247 -29.77 0.90 29.63
C GLY A 247 -31.17 1.17 29.06
N GLU A 248 -31.61 2.43 29.01
CA GLU A 248 -32.85 2.83 28.31
C GLU A 248 -32.55 3.04 26.82
N SER A 249 -33.43 2.52 25.96
CA SER A 249 -33.36 2.73 24.51
C SER A 249 -34.32 3.80 24.03
N ALA A 250 -33.93 4.53 22.98
CA ALA A 250 -34.79 5.49 22.29
C ALA A 250 -34.64 5.39 20.78
N SER A 251 -35.73 5.65 20.07
CA SER A 251 -35.79 5.64 18.61
C SER A 251 -36.27 6.99 18.07
N VAL A 252 -35.48 7.62 17.21
CA VAL A 252 -35.76 8.95 16.62
C VAL A 252 -35.26 9.02 15.18
N PRO A 253 -35.77 9.93 14.34
CA PRO A 253 -35.17 10.21 13.04
C PRO A 253 -33.72 10.67 13.18
N VAL A 254 -32.82 10.15 12.34
CA VAL A 254 -31.39 10.48 12.36
C VAL A 254 -30.82 10.55 10.94
N GLU A 255 -29.66 11.17 10.80
CA GLU A 255 -28.80 11.00 9.64
C GLU A 255 -27.84 9.82 9.90
N PRO A 256 -27.78 8.81 9.02
CA PRO A 256 -26.96 7.63 9.27
C PRO A 256 -25.47 7.90 9.03
N TRP A 257 -24.63 7.12 9.69
CA TRP A 257 -23.19 7.08 9.46
C TRP A 257 -22.84 6.10 8.33
N SER A 258 -21.93 6.52 7.44
CA SER A 258 -21.23 5.68 6.47
C SER A 258 -19.86 6.29 6.15
N ALA A 259 -18.98 5.58 5.45
CA ALA A 259 -17.69 6.14 5.01
C ALA A 259 -17.85 7.31 4.02
N GLU A 260 -19.00 7.42 3.36
CA GLU A 260 -19.36 8.53 2.45
C GLU A 260 -20.04 9.69 3.19
N ARG A 261 -20.69 9.41 4.33
CA ARG A 261 -21.41 10.38 5.16
C ARG A 261 -21.08 10.10 6.64
N PRO A 262 -19.92 10.56 7.16
CA PRO A 262 -19.44 10.21 8.50
C PRO A 262 -20.15 11.01 9.60
N ARG A 263 -21.47 10.90 9.70
CA ARG A 263 -22.29 11.64 10.66
C ARG A 263 -22.10 11.11 12.09
N LEU A 264 -21.59 11.97 12.99
CA LEU A 264 -21.39 11.64 14.42
C LEU A 264 -22.22 12.51 15.36
N TYR A 265 -23.00 11.88 16.24
CA TYR A 265 -23.75 12.55 17.31
C TYR A 265 -22.99 12.45 18.63
N GLU A 266 -22.83 13.56 19.36
CA GLU A 266 -22.25 13.53 20.69
C GLU A 266 -23.17 12.80 21.68
N VAL A 267 -22.60 11.81 22.38
CA VAL A 267 -23.23 11.07 23.47
C VAL A 267 -22.55 11.48 24.77
N VAL A 268 -23.26 12.20 25.63
CA VAL A 268 -22.74 12.70 26.90
C VAL A 268 -23.28 11.84 28.04
N VAL A 269 -22.40 11.08 28.67
CA VAL A 269 -22.69 10.30 29.89
C VAL A 269 -22.28 11.14 31.10
N THR A 270 -23.25 11.50 31.93
CA THR A 270 -23.04 12.31 33.14
C THR A 270 -23.40 11.49 34.37
N ALA A 271 -22.41 11.07 35.13
CA ALA A 271 -22.57 10.52 36.47
C ALA A 271 -22.31 11.63 37.52
N PRO A 272 -22.70 11.45 38.80
CA PRO A 272 -22.45 12.46 39.83
C PRO A 272 -20.97 12.82 40.02
N GLY A 273 -20.05 11.90 39.73
CA GLY A 273 -18.62 12.09 39.89
C GLY A 273 -17.83 12.34 38.60
N GLU A 274 -18.37 12.02 37.42
CA GLU A 274 -17.64 12.09 36.15
C GLU A 274 -18.58 12.38 34.99
N ARG A 275 -18.12 13.18 34.03
CA ARG A 275 -18.77 13.40 32.73
C ARG A 275 -17.84 12.96 31.62
N VAL A 276 -18.37 12.09 30.75
CA VAL A 276 -17.68 11.55 29.56
C VAL A 276 -18.46 11.92 28.30
N VAL A 277 -17.75 12.29 27.23
CA VAL A 277 -18.29 12.46 25.88
C VAL A 277 -17.77 11.34 24.98
N LEU A 278 -18.69 10.69 24.29
CA LEU A 278 -18.45 9.70 23.24
C LEU A 278 -19.18 10.16 21.97
N HIS A 279 -19.04 9.39 20.89
CA HIS A 279 -19.77 9.64 19.65
C HIS A 279 -20.63 8.43 19.28
N ALA A 280 -21.77 8.68 18.66
CA ALA A 280 -22.61 7.68 18.02
C ALA A 280 -22.73 7.98 16.53
N GLY A 281 -22.34 7.02 15.69
CA GLY A 281 -22.72 6.99 14.28
C GLY A 281 -23.84 5.96 14.09
N PHE A 282 -25.04 6.40 13.74
CA PHE A 282 -26.18 5.49 13.57
C PHE A 282 -26.01 4.67 12.29
N ARG A 283 -25.78 3.37 12.43
CA ARG A 283 -25.57 2.48 11.28
C ARG A 283 -25.95 1.04 11.58
N SER A 284 -26.37 0.31 10.57
CA SER A 284 -26.61 -1.14 10.64
C SER A 284 -25.73 -1.89 9.66
N ILE A 285 -25.26 -3.06 10.08
CA ILE A 285 -24.48 -3.99 9.26
C ILE A 285 -25.27 -5.29 9.17
N ALA A 286 -25.41 -5.81 7.96
CA ALA A 286 -26.12 -7.06 7.73
C ALA A 286 -25.47 -7.86 6.60
N ILE A 287 -25.63 -9.17 6.68
CA ILE A 287 -25.36 -10.09 5.58
C ILE A 287 -26.69 -10.68 5.14
N ARG A 288 -27.07 -10.46 3.89
CA ARG A 288 -28.30 -11.01 3.30
C ARG A 288 -27.97 -11.63 1.95
N ASP A 289 -28.34 -12.90 1.78
CA ASP A 289 -28.12 -13.66 0.54
C ASP A 289 -26.67 -13.61 0.02
N GLY A 290 -25.70 -13.68 0.93
CA GLY A 290 -24.27 -13.60 0.58
C GLY A 290 -23.76 -12.21 0.21
N VAL A 291 -24.52 -11.15 0.50
CA VAL A 291 -24.11 -9.75 0.23
C VAL A 291 -23.92 -9.01 1.55
N PHE A 292 -22.78 -8.31 1.66
CA PHE A 292 -22.48 -7.42 2.78
C PHE A 292 -23.17 -6.07 2.59
N LEU A 293 -23.92 -5.64 3.60
CA LEU A 293 -24.75 -4.44 3.56
C LEU A 293 -24.41 -3.51 4.71
N VAL A 294 -24.36 -2.21 4.41
CA VAL A 294 -24.37 -1.13 5.40
C VAL A 294 -25.62 -0.31 5.15
N ASN A 295 -26.44 -0.08 6.18
CA ASN A 295 -27.69 0.69 6.07
C ASN A 295 -28.58 0.18 4.92
N ASP A 296 -28.69 -1.15 4.78
CA ASP A 296 -29.40 -1.88 3.72
C ASP A 296 -28.92 -1.68 2.27
N ALA A 297 -27.80 -0.98 2.06
CA ALA A 297 -27.16 -0.84 0.75
C ALA A 297 -25.91 -1.73 0.60
N PRO A 298 -25.67 -2.35 -0.56
CA PRO A 298 -24.44 -3.08 -0.83
C PRO A 298 -23.25 -2.11 -0.89
N VAL A 299 -22.19 -2.45 -0.18
CA VAL A 299 -20.95 -1.66 -0.13
C VAL A 299 -19.78 -2.51 -0.63
N LYS A 300 -18.91 -1.88 -1.43
CA LYS A 300 -17.62 -2.44 -1.82
C LYS A 300 -16.52 -1.80 -0.96
N LEU A 301 -15.74 -2.62 -0.28
CA LEU A 301 -14.57 -2.26 0.49
C LEU A 301 -13.39 -2.12 -0.47
N ARG A 302 -12.97 -0.88 -0.69
CA ARG A 302 -11.79 -0.50 -1.46
C ARG A 302 -10.75 -0.08 -0.44
N GLY A 303 -10.10 -1.09 0.13
CA GLY A 303 -9.33 -0.95 1.35
C GLY A 303 -7.84 -1.12 1.18
N VAL A 304 -7.12 -0.83 2.27
CA VAL A 304 -5.69 -1.08 2.44
C VAL A 304 -5.42 -1.70 3.82
N ASN A 305 -4.43 -2.58 3.91
CA ASN A 305 -3.87 -3.01 5.19
C ASN A 305 -2.93 -1.91 5.69
N ARG A 306 -2.99 -1.59 6.99
CA ARG A 306 -2.18 -0.54 7.60
C ARG A 306 -1.53 -1.02 8.88
N HIS A 307 -0.22 -1.23 8.83
CA HIS A 307 0.64 -1.22 9.99
C HIS A 307 0.83 0.19 10.59
N GLU A 308 1.15 0.26 11.89
CA GLU A 308 1.59 1.52 12.52
C GLU A 308 3.09 1.70 12.33
N PHE A 309 3.50 2.63 11.45
CA PHE A 309 4.92 2.81 11.13
C PHE A 309 5.36 4.27 10.99
N ASP A 310 6.48 4.63 11.62
CA ASP A 310 7.24 5.88 11.48
C ASP A 310 8.72 5.50 11.25
N PRO A 311 9.39 5.98 10.18
CA PRO A 311 10.77 5.61 9.86
C PRO A 311 11.80 5.86 10.97
N LEU A 312 11.50 6.76 11.91
CA LEU A 312 12.37 7.11 13.02
C LEU A 312 11.90 6.53 14.35
N ARG A 313 10.61 6.18 14.48
CA ARG A 313 10.00 5.78 15.75
C ARG A 313 9.31 4.41 15.74
N GLY A 314 9.33 3.69 14.62
CA GLY A 314 8.66 2.40 14.48
C GLY A 314 7.16 2.55 14.73
N ARG A 315 6.60 1.78 15.66
CA ARG A 315 5.15 1.83 15.96
C ARG A 315 4.72 3.01 16.85
N THR A 316 5.64 3.85 17.31
CA THR A 316 5.29 5.06 18.06
C THR A 316 4.94 6.20 17.08
N VAL A 317 3.83 6.02 16.35
CA VAL A 317 3.34 6.98 15.35
C VAL A 317 2.72 8.19 16.04
N SER A 318 2.99 9.40 15.53
CA SER A 318 2.39 10.62 16.09
C SER A 318 0.93 10.82 15.64
N PRO A 319 0.09 11.52 16.42
CA PRO A 319 -1.28 11.85 16.00
C PRO A 319 -1.37 12.55 14.65
N ALA A 320 -0.40 13.43 14.34
CA ALA A 320 -0.36 14.14 13.06
C ALA A 320 -0.11 13.18 11.88
N LEU A 321 0.78 12.21 12.04
CA LEU A 321 1.03 11.19 11.01
C LEU A 321 -0.16 10.23 10.84
N MET A 322 -0.86 9.90 11.93
CA MET A 322 -2.10 9.11 11.84
C MET A 322 -3.18 9.85 11.03
N GLU A 323 -3.32 11.16 11.26
CA GLU A 323 -4.25 12.00 10.51
C GLU A 323 -3.80 12.12 9.04
N GLU A 324 -2.52 12.33 8.78
CA GLU A 324 -1.96 12.35 7.43
C GLU A 324 -2.25 11.07 6.65
N ASP A 325 -2.06 9.90 7.26
CA ASP A 325 -2.40 8.61 6.65
C ASP A 325 -3.89 8.56 6.23
N VAL A 326 -4.81 8.91 7.15
CA VAL A 326 -6.25 8.91 6.87
C VAL A 326 -6.60 9.89 5.76
N LEU A 327 -6.01 11.09 5.76
CA LEU A 327 -6.25 12.09 4.72
C LEU A 327 -5.73 11.63 3.37
N LEU A 328 -4.52 11.05 3.30
CA LEU A 328 -3.94 10.54 2.07
C LEU A 328 -4.76 9.36 1.50
N MET A 329 -5.24 8.47 2.36
CA MET A 329 -6.19 7.41 2.00
C MET A 329 -7.46 7.97 1.35
N LYS A 330 -8.10 8.97 1.98
CA LYS A 330 -9.33 9.60 1.44
C LYS A 330 -9.10 10.26 0.08
N ARG A 331 -7.96 10.93 -0.09
CA ARG A 331 -7.54 11.55 -1.37
C ARG A 331 -7.32 10.53 -2.48
N HIS A 332 -6.97 9.29 -2.14
CA HIS A 332 -6.78 8.20 -3.11
C HIS A 332 -7.98 7.24 -3.13
N HIS A 333 -9.15 7.72 -2.71
CA HIS A 333 -10.44 7.01 -2.77
C HIS A 333 -10.51 5.70 -1.98
N VAL A 334 -9.57 5.48 -1.06
CA VAL A 334 -9.66 4.41 -0.07
C VAL A 334 -10.84 4.70 0.84
N ASN A 335 -11.71 3.70 1.02
CA ASN A 335 -12.89 3.80 1.87
C ASN A 335 -12.87 2.84 3.07
N ALA A 336 -11.85 1.98 3.16
CA ALA A 336 -11.72 1.00 4.22
C ALA A 336 -10.26 0.78 4.63
N VAL A 337 -10.04 0.40 5.89
CA VAL A 337 -8.72 0.04 6.41
C VAL A 337 -8.82 -1.23 7.27
N ARG A 338 -7.86 -2.13 7.13
CA ARG A 338 -7.65 -3.26 8.05
C ARG A 338 -6.42 -2.95 8.91
N THR A 339 -6.55 -3.12 10.22
CA THR A 339 -5.49 -2.80 11.18
C THR A 339 -4.52 -3.98 11.33
N SER A 340 -3.73 -4.23 10.28
CA SER A 340 -2.82 -5.36 10.20
C SER A 340 -1.69 -5.26 11.25
N HIS A 341 -1.45 -6.26 12.10
CA HIS A 341 -2.37 -7.33 12.55
C HIS A 341 -2.58 -7.24 14.06
N TYR A 342 -3.04 -6.07 14.49
CA TYR A 342 -3.24 -5.74 15.88
C TYR A 342 -4.09 -4.47 16.03
N PRO A 343 -4.71 -4.25 17.20
CA PRO A 343 -5.52 -3.07 17.40
C PRO A 343 -4.64 -1.81 17.32
N PRO A 344 -5.05 -0.79 16.54
CA PRO A 344 -4.25 0.41 16.33
C PRO A 344 -4.24 1.25 17.61
N HIS A 345 -3.45 2.33 17.61
CA HIS A 345 -3.59 3.36 18.61
C HIS A 345 -5.03 3.90 18.56
N PRO A 346 -5.74 4.05 19.69
CA PRO A 346 -7.18 4.33 19.68
C PRO A 346 -7.54 5.68 19.03
N HIS A 347 -6.59 6.63 18.96
CA HIS A 347 -6.80 7.87 18.22
C HIS A 347 -7.02 7.66 16.71
N PHE A 348 -6.43 6.62 16.12
CA PHE A 348 -6.66 6.29 14.71
C PHE A 348 -8.13 5.96 14.44
N LEU A 349 -8.81 5.25 15.36
CA LEU A 349 -10.23 4.94 15.25
C LEU A 349 -11.11 6.20 15.37
N ASP A 350 -10.74 7.16 16.22
CA ASP A 350 -11.39 8.48 16.27
C ASP A 350 -11.34 9.18 14.90
N LEU A 351 -10.20 9.08 14.20
CA LEU A 351 -10.00 9.67 12.88
C LEU A 351 -10.82 8.91 11.82
N CYS A 352 -10.87 7.58 11.86
CA CYS A 352 -11.71 6.78 10.95
C CYS A 352 -13.20 7.09 11.11
N ASP A 353 -13.69 7.28 12.33
CA ASP A 353 -15.07 7.70 12.60
C ASP A 353 -15.38 9.06 11.98
N ARG A 354 -14.45 10.02 12.17
CA ARG A 354 -14.61 11.42 11.76
C ARG A 354 -14.49 11.63 10.25
N TYR A 355 -13.51 11.00 9.62
CA TYR A 355 -13.22 11.16 8.19
C TYR A 355 -13.95 10.13 7.31
N GLY A 356 -14.51 9.08 7.91
CA GLY A 356 -15.27 8.06 7.21
C GLY A 356 -14.38 7.04 6.52
N LEU A 357 -13.91 6.06 7.28
CA LEU A 357 -13.31 4.83 6.78
C LEU A 357 -14.00 3.64 7.46
N TYR A 358 -14.31 2.60 6.70
CA TYR A 358 -14.75 1.31 7.25
C TYR A 358 -13.54 0.55 7.81
N VAL A 359 -13.62 0.13 9.07
CA VAL A 359 -12.50 -0.52 9.76
C VAL A 359 -12.78 -2.01 9.97
N ILE A 360 -11.81 -2.85 9.61
CA ILE A 360 -11.64 -4.18 10.17
C ILE A 360 -10.64 -4.03 11.33
N ASP A 361 -11.15 -4.07 12.56
CA ASP A 361 -10.31 -3.97 13.75
C ASP A 361 -9.88 -5.38 14.15
N GLU A 362 -8.57 -5.60 14.14
CA GLU A 362 -7.97 -6.92 14.19
C GLU A 362 -7.24 -7.17 15.50
N ASN A 363 -7.53 -8.33 16.10
CA ASN A 363 -6.93 -8.74 17.35
C ASN A 363 -5.42 -8.97 17.19
N ASP A 364 -4.70 -8.75 18.29
CA ASP A 364 -3.27 -8.93 18.38
C ASP A 364 -2.92 -10.43 18.50
N LEU A 365 -2.93 -11.13 17.36
CA LEU A 365 -2.69 -12.57 17.26
C LEU A 365 -2.13 -12.94 15.87
N GLU A 366 -0.92 -13.48 15.87
CA GLU A 366 -0.33 -14.16 14.71
C GLU A 366 0.66 -15.26 15.16
N THR A 367 0.57 -16.44 14.55
CA THR A 367 1.42 -17.61 14.90
C THR A 367 2.06 -18.23 13.65
N HIS A 368 2.35 -17.41 12.63
CA HIS A 368 2.70 -17.87 11.28
C HIS A 368 3.92 -18.80 11.27
N GLY A 369 4.94 -18.58 12.11
CA GLY A 369 6.11 -19.43 12.22
C GLY A 369 5.82 -20.89 12.62
N PHE A 370 4.63 -21.22 13.13
CA PHE A 370 4.20 -22.60 13.38
C PHE A 370 3.77 -23.35 12.11
N GLU A 371 3.53 -22.65 11.00
CA GLU A 371 3.28 -23.28 9.71
C GLU A 371 4.58 -23.76 9.07
N ASP A 372 5.04 -24.91 9.53
CA ASP A 372 6.24 -25.58 9.02
C ASP A 372 5.91 -26.98 8.47
N GLU A 373 6.95 -27.78 8.23
CA GLU A 373 6.82 -29.17 7.74
C GLU A 373 6.04 -30.11 8.67
N ARG A 374 5.80 -29.72 9.93
CA ARG A 374 5.00 -30.45 10.93
C ARG A 374 3.52 -30.03 10.91
N GLY A 375 3.15 -29.02 10.13
CA GLY A 375 1.77 -28.62 9.89
C GLY A 375 1.05 -28.10 11.14
N TRP A 376 1.59 -27.04 11.76
CA TRP A 376 1.02 -26.35 12.94
C TRP A 376 1.12 -27.12 14.26
N GLU A 377 2.03 -28.09 14.38
CA GLU A 377 2.24 -28.82 15.64
C GLU A 377 2.62 -27.86 16.78
N GLY A 378 1.89 -27.95 17.90
CA GLY A 378 2.14 -27.10 19.08
C GLY A 378 1.63 -25.66 18.97
N ASN A 379 0.86 -25.33 17.93
CA ASN A 379 0.34 -23.98 17.72
C ASN A 379 -0.59 -23.51 18.87
N PRO A 380 -0.35 -22.32 19.47
CA PRO A 380 -1.16 -21.75 20.53
C PRO A 380 -2.68 -21.70 20.27
N VAL A 381 -3.14 -21.60 19.02
CA VAL A 381 -4.58 -21.52 18.75
C VAL A 381 -5.33 -22.85 18.95
N ASP A 382 -4.64 -23.98 19.06
CA ASP A 382 -5.26 -25.27 19.41
C ASP A 382 -4.87 -25.84 20.78
N ASP A 383 -3.97 -25.16 21.50
CA ASP A 383 -3.55 -25.57 22.85
C ASP A 383 -4.50 -24.99 23.93
N PRO A 384 -5.16 -25.85 24.75
CA PRO A 384 -6.03 -25.39 25.83
C PRO A 384 -5.33 -24.54 26.92
N ALA A 385 -4.00 -24.61 27.06
CA ALA A 385 -3.28 -23.76 28.01
C ALA A 385 -3.36 -22.27 27.65
N TRP A 386 -3.64 -21.96 26.37
CA TRP A 386 -3.68 -20.61 25.83
C TRP A 386 -5.09 -20.00 25.78
N THR A 387 -6.14 -20.78 26.06
CA THR A 387 -7.53 -20.34 25.88
C THR A 387 -7.83 -19.03 26.61
N ASP A 388 -7.52 -18.94 27.90
CA ASP A 388 -7.83 -17.74 28.70
C ASP A 388 -7.02 -16.51 28.25
N VAL A 389 -5.79 -16.72 27.77
CA VAL A 389 -4.92 -15.65 27.24
C VAL A 389 -5.47 -15.11 25.93
N LEU A 390 -5.86 -15.99 25.00
CA LEU A 390 -6.38 -15.58 23.70
C LEU A 390 -7.78 -14.94 23.82
N VAL A 391 -8.63 -15.44 24.72
CA VAL A 391 -9.92 -14.80 25.05
C VAL A 391 -9.73 -13.42 25.71
N ASP A 392 -8.74 -13.26 26.58
CA ASP A 392 -8.39 -11.96 27.16
C ASP A 392 -8.00 -10.95 26.08
N ARG A 393 -7.18 -11.33 25.10
CA ARG A 393 -6.76 -10.46 23.99
C ARG A 393 -7.94 -9.86 23.21
N VAL A 394 -8.85 -10.70 22.70
CA VAL A 394 -10.04 -10.22 21.98
C VAL A 394 -11.00 -9.44 22.89
N THR A 395 -11.09 -9.81 24.16
CA THR A 395 -11.95 -9.09 25.12
C THR A 395 -11.45 -7.66 25.33
N ARG A 396 -10.14 -7.45 25.42
CA ARG A 396 -9.55 -6.11 25.58
C ARG A 396 -9.79 -5.24 24.36
N MET A 397 -9.58 -5.77 23.16
CA MET A 397 -9.87 -5.06 21.89
C MET A 397 -11.34 -4.63 21.84
N VAL A 398 -12.28 -5.58 21.93
CA VAL A 398 -13.71 -5.27 21.79
C VAL A 398 -14.19 -4.30 22.88
N ARG A 399 -13.78 -4.47 24.14
CA ARG A 399 -14.19 -3.55 25.22
C ARG A 399 -13.59 -2.15 25.08
N ARG A 400 -12.41 -2.01 24.46
CA ARG A 400 -11.80 -0.70 24.19
C ARG A 400 -12.56 0.02 23.07
N ASP A 401 -12.93 -0.70 22.02
CA ASP A 401 -13.19 -0.11 20.70
C ASP A 401 -14.65 -0.20 20.21
N ALA A 402 -15.52 -1.01 20.82
CA ALA A 402 -16.87 -1.29 20.30
C ALA A 402 -17.80 -0.07 20.14
N HIS A 403 -17.44 1.09 20.70
CA HIS A 403 -18.19 2.34 20.57
C HIS A 403 -17.93 3.08 19.24
N HIS A 404 -16.90 2.71 18.48
CA HIS A 404 -16.56 3.34 17.19
C HIS A 404 -17.49 2.85 16.06
N PRO A 405 -18.29 3.74 15.41
CA PRO A 405 -19.14 3.35 14.28
C PRO A 405 -18.35 2.88 13.05
N SER A 406 -17.10 3.33 12.88
CA SER A 406 -16.21 2.94 11.78
C SER A 406 -15.92 1.45 11.72
N ILE A 407 -15.85 0.79 12.87
CA ILE A 407 -15.61 -0.65 12.94
C ILE A 407 -16.83 -1.37 12.40
N VAL A 408 -16.63 -2.08 11.30
CA VAL A 408 -17.66 -2.86 10.61
C VAL A 408 -17.44 -4.37 10.70
N LEU A 409 -16.21 -4.82 10.97
CA LEU A 409 -15.90 -6.21 11.24
C LEU A 409 -14.91 -6.31 12.41
N TRP A 410 -15.03 -7.37 13.20
CA TRP A 410 -13.99 -7.79 14.15
C TRP A 410 -13.16 -8.91 13.53
N SER A 411 -11.83 -8.80 13.53
CA SER A 411 -10.96 -9.89 13.10
C SER A 411 -10.31 -10.61 14.28
N LEU A 412 -10.28 -11.94 14.24
CA LEU A 412 -9.76 -12.79 15.32
C LEU A 412 -8.22 -12.80 15.39
N GLY A 413 -7.54 -12.43 14.30
CA GLY A 413 -6.09 -12.46 14.13
C GLY A 413 -5.71 -12.72 12.67
N ASN A 414 -4.42 -12.94 12.41
CA ASN A 414 -3.87 -13.21 11.09
C ASN A 414 -2.99 -14.47 11.11
N GLU A 415 -2.95 -15.21 9.99
CA GLU A 415 -2.03 -16.35 9.74
C GLU A 415 -1.71 -17.23 10.96
N ALA A 416 -2.72 -17.55 11.78
CA ALA A 416 -2.54 -18.29 13.04
C ALA A 416 -3.06 -19.73 12.96
N GLY A 417 -3.47 -20.21 11.78
CA GLY A 417 -4.03 -21.53 11.56
C GLY A 417 -5.44 -21.74 12.16
N ALA A 418 -5.90 -22.99 12.23
CA ALA A 418 -7.20 -23.34 12.83
C ALA A 418 -7.03 -24.04 14.17
N GLY A 419 -7.94 -23.85 15.12
CA GLY A 419 -7.89 -24.50 16.41
C GLY A 419 -9.02 -24.09 17.36
N ARG A 420 -9.15 -24.80 18.48
CA ARG A 420 -10.24 -24.58 19.46
C ARG A 420 -10.34 -23.13 19.98
N ASN A 421 -9.21 -22.42 20.05
CA ASN A 421 -9.18 -21.08 20.64
C ASN A 421 -9.72 -20.04 19.66
N ILE A 422 -9.76 -20.32 18.35
CA ILE A 422 -10.47 -19.50 17.35
C ILE A 422 -11.96 -19.43 17.71
N GLY A 423 -12.61 -20.59 17.92
CA GLY A 423 -14.01 -20.64 18.33
C GLY A 423 -14.26 -20.04 19.72
N ALA A 424 -13.33 -20.19 20.66
CA ALA A 424 -13.43 -19.56 21.99
C ALA A 424 -13.40 -18.03 21.92
N MET A 425 -12.49 -17.47 21.13
CA MET A 425 -12.41 -16.03 20.87
C MET A 425 -13.67 -15.53 20.15
N ALA A 426 -14.13 -16.22 19.10
CA ALA A 426 -15.34 -15.86 18.38
C ALA A 426 -16.57 -15.85 19.31
N ALA A 427 -16.69 -16.83 20.21
CA ALA A 427 -17.76 -16.87 21.21
C ALA A 427 -17.68 -15.69 22.19
N ALA A 428 -16.48 -15.30 22.61
CA ALA A 428 -16.27 -14.13 23.47
C ALA A 428 -16.70 -12.83 22.77
N ILE A 429 -16.33 -12.64 21.50
CA ILE A 429 -16.77 -11.48 20.70
C ILE A 429 -18.29 -11.46 20.59
N ARG A 430 -18.95 -12.57 20.22
CA ARG A 430 -20.42 -12.65 20.08
C ARG A 430 -21.18 -12.41 21.40
N ALA A 431 -20.52 -12.62 22.54
CA ALA A 431 -21.06 -12.31 23.85
C ALA A 431 -20.98 -10.82 24.18
N LEU A 432 -19.96 -10.13 23.70
CA LEU A 432 -19.72 -8.70 23.91
C LEU A 432 -20.45 -7.81 22.87
N ASP A 433 -20.45 -8.23 21.61
CA ASP A 433 -21.02 -7.46 20.49
C ASP A 433 -21.65 -8.40 19.45
N ARG A 434 -22.92 -8.11 19.11
CA ARG A 434 -23.67 -8.80 18.05
C ARG A 434 -24.01 -7.91 16.87
N THR A 435 -23.52 -6.67 16.88
CA THR A 435 -23.82 -5.66 15.86
C THR A 435 -22.85 -5.68 14.69
N ARG A 436 -21.77 -6.47 14.79
CA ARG A 436 -20.69 -6.57 13.80
C ARG A 436 -20.41 -8.04 13.44
N PRO A 437 -20.24 -8.38 12.15
CA PRO A 437 -19.73 -9.67 11.70
C PRO A 437 -18.29 -9.95 12.17
N ILE A 438 -17.94 -11.24 12.28
CA ILE A 438 -16.59 -11.71 12.59
C ILE A 438 -15.86 -12.15 11.32
N HIS A 439 -14.59 -11.76 11.23
CA HIS A 439 -13.60 -12.09 10.20
C HIS A 439 -12.48 -12.96 10.77
N TYR A 440 -11.99 -13.92 9.98
CA TYR A 440 -10.74 -14.64 10.19
C TYR A 440 -10.41 -15.40 8.91
N GLU A 441 -9.20 -15.23 8.37
CA GLU A 441 -8.80 -15.91 7.13
C GLU A 441 -8.28 -17.32 7.40
N GLY A 442 -7.49 -17.53 8.47
CA GLY A 442 -6.71 -18.75 8.70
C GLY A 442 -7.49 -20.07 8.84
N ASP A 443 -8.83 -20.04 8.86
CA ASP A 443 -9.70 -21.20 8.68
C ASP A 443 -10.62 -21.03 7.46
N TRP A 444 -10.24 -21.62 6.32
CA TRP A 444 -11.00 -21.56 5.08
C TRP A 444 -12.33 -22.34 5.09
N SER A 445 -12.59 -23.12 6.15
CA SER A 445 -13.91 -23.71 6.37
C SER A 445 -14.94 -22.67 6.87
N SER A 446 -14.43 -21.58 7.44
CA SER A 446 -15.20 -20.46 7.97
C SER A 446 -16.20 -20.91 9.05
N ASP A 447 -15.77 -21.75 9.99
CA ASP A 447 -16.65 -22.34 11.00
C ASP A 447 -17.15 -21.36 12.05
N ASP A 448 -16.28 -20.46 12.50
CA ASP A 448 -16.57 -19.56 13.62
C ASP A 448 -16.86 -18.12 13.17
N VAL A 449 -16.83 -17.85 11.86
CA VAL A 449 -16.89 -16.51 11.26
C VAL A 449 -18.11 -16.29 10.38
N ASP A 450 -18.34 -15.02 10.02
CA ASP A 450 -19.52 -14.58 9.27
C ASP A 450 -19.21 -14.19 7.81
N VAL A 451 -17.93 -14.07 7.45
CA VAL A 451 -17.46 -13.73 6.10
C VAL A 451 -16.46 -14.77 5.61
N TYR A 452 -16.52 -15.12 4.32
CA TYR A 452 -15.51 -15.97 3.70
C TYR A 452 -14.33 -15.10 3.27
N SER A 453 -13.20 -15.20 3.97
CA SER A 453 -11.99 -14.45 3.64
C SER A 453 -10.94 -15.33 2.96
N ARG A 454 -10.13 -14.71 2.11
CA ARG A 454 -8.90 -15.27 1.54
C ARG A 454 -7.83 -14.18 1.41
N MET A 455 -6.57 -14.59 1.49
CA MET A 455 -5.44 -13.78 1.05
C MET A 455 -5.00 -14.24 -0.35
N TYR A 456 -4.72 -13.27 -1.23
CA TYR A 456 -4.09 -13.44 -2.54
C TYR A 456 -4.74 -14.50 -3.45
N ALA A 457 -6.07 -14.60 -3.43
CA ALA A 457 -6.80 -15.51 -4.33
C ALA A 457 -6.65 -15.00 -5.77
N THR A 458 -6.38 -15.91 -6.72
CA THR A 458 -6.28 -15.53 -8.13
C THR A 458 -7.57 -14.89 -8.64
N SER A 459 -7.49 -14.06 -9.68
CA SER A 459 -8.66 -13.44 -10.31
C SER A 459 -9.63 -14.48 -10.85
N GLU A 460 -9.12 -15.60 -11.39
CA GLU A 460 -9.94 -16.75 -11.80
C GLU A 460 -10.70 -17.36 -10.60
N HIS A 461 -10.02 -17.63 -9.49
CA HIS A 461 -10.68 -18.19 -8.31
C HIS A 461 -11.69 -17.22 -7.70
N THR A 462 -11.34 -15.93 -7.65
CA THR A 462 -12.24 -14.85 -7.21
C THR A 462 -13.49 -14.77 -8.09
N ALA A 463 -13.35 -14.94 -9.41
CA ALA A 463 -14.49 -15.01 -10.33
C ALA A 463 -15.39 -16.23 -10.06
N LEU A 464 -14.82 -17.40 -9.78
CA LEU A 464 -15.58 -18.61 -9.41
C LEU A 464 -16.35 -18.41 -8.09
N ILE A 465 -15.73 -17.77 -7.10
CA ILE A 465 -16.37 -17.42 -5.83
C ILE A 465 -17.51 -16.41 -6.06
N GLY A 466 -17.27 -15.38 -6.86
CA GLY A 466 -18.28 -14.36 -7.20
C GLY A 466 -19.51 -14.94 -7.90
N GLN A 467 -19.34 -16.05 -8.63
CA GLN A 467 -20.40 -16.81 -9.28
C GLN A 467 -21.05 -17.88 -8.38
N GLY A 468 -20.50 -18.15 -7.20
CA GLY A 468 -21.03 -19.16 -6.28
C GLY A 468 -20.68 -20.61 -6.67
N ILE A 469 -19.68 -20.80 -7.53
CA ILE A 469 -19.29 -22.09 -8.11
C ILE A 469 -17.85 -22.48 -7.76
N GLU A 470 -17.29 -21.91 -6.69
CA GLU A 470 -15.99 -22.32 -6.16
C GLU A 470 -15.99 -23.80 -5.75
N PRO A 471 -14.83 -24.49 -5.76
CA PRO A 471 -14.73 -25.88 -5.34
C PRO A 471 -15.35 -26.11 -3.95
N PRO A 472 -16.15 -27.18 -3.77
CA PRO A 472 -16.84 -27.41 -2.52
C PRO A 472 -15.91 -27.82 -1.39
N LEU A 473 -16.27 -27.46 -0.16
CA LEU A 473 -15.63 -28.04 1.03
C LEU A 473 -16.00 -29.52 1.19
N ALA A 474 -15.11 -30.27 1.83
CA ALA A 474 -15.35 -31.68 2.13
C ALA A 474 -16.57 -31.90 3.04
N ARG A 475 -16.84 -30.97 3.96
CA ARG A 475 -18.01 -31.00 4.86
C ARG A 475 -19.15 -30.19 4.25
N ALA A 476 -20.21 -30.87 3.83
CA ALA A 476 -21.34 -30.28 3.11
C ALA A 476 -22.08 -29.17 3.88
N GLU A 477 -22.20 -29.29 5.21
CA GLU A 477 -22.80 -28.25 6.05
C GLU A 477 -21.95 -26.96 6.05
N ALA A 478 -20.63 -27.10 6.17
CA ALA A 478 -19.67 -25.99 6.09
C ALA A 478 -19.77 -25.30 4.73
N ASP A 479 -19.77 -26.11 3.66
CA ASP A 479 -19.88 -25.63 2.29
C ASP A 479 -21.17 -24.82 2.09
N ALA A 480 -22.30 -25.36 2.53
CA ALA A 480 -23.59 -24.69 2.44
C ALA A 480 -23.60 -23.36 3.20
N ARG A 481 -23.01 -23.31 4.40
CA ARG A 481 -22.89 -22.07 5.18
C ARG A 481 -21.98 -21.05 4.49
N ARG A 482 -20.77 -21.46 4.08
CA ARG A 482 -19.78 -20.60 3.43
C ARG A 482 -20.26 -20.05 2.08
N ARG A 483 -21.06 -20.80 1.33
CA ARG A 483 -21.68 -20.33 0.08
C ARG A 483 -22.69 -19.20 0.27
N LEU A 484 -23.24 -19.07 1.47
CA LEU A 484 -24.14 -17.97 1.86
C LEU A 484 -23.40 -16.79 2.49
N MET A 485 -22.08 -16.88 2.63
CA MET A 485 -21.25 -15.77 3.12
C MET A 485 -20.84 -14.86 1.95
N PRO A 486 -20.72 -13.55 2.20
CA PRO A 486 -20.01 -12.66 1.30
C PRO A 486 -18.51 -13.00 1.33
N PHE A 487 -17.81 -12.67 0.25
CA PHE A 487 -16.39 -12.97 0.09
C PHE A 487 -15.54 -11.72 0.17
N LEU A 488 -14.44 -11.79 0.92
CA LEU A 488 -13.48 -10.72 1.09
C LEU A 488 -12.07 -11.19 0.71
N GLN A 489 -11.31 -10.36 0.00
CA GLN A 489 -9.85 -10.51 -0.02
C GLN A 489 -9.24 -9.63 1.08
N CYS A 490 -8.95 -10.19 2.26
CA CYS A 490 -8.36 -9.39 3.34
C CYS A 490 -6.93 -8.95 3.01
N GLU A 491 -6.28 -9.62 2.05
CA GLU A 491 -5.06 -9.17 1.39
C GLU A 491 -5.13 -9.54 -0.09
N TYR A 492 -4.76 -8.61 -0.97
CA TYR A 492 -4.57 -8.86 -2.40
C TYR A 492 -3.66 -7.79 -2.99
N ALA A 493 -3.29 -7.98 -4.27
CA ALA A 493 -2.54 -6.99 -5.04
C ALA A 493 -1.32 -6.46 -4.26
N HIS A 494 -0.41 -7.37 -3.90
CA HIS A 494 0.77 -7.04 -3.09
C HIS A 494 1.61 -5.93 -3.75
N ALA A 495 1.85 -4.85 -3.01
CA ALA A 495 2.36 -3.57 -3.49
C ALA A 495 3.88 -3.42 -3.38
N MET A 496 4.60 -4.52 -3.15
CA MET A 496 6.06 -4.53 -3.08
C MET A 496 6.75 -4.07 -4.35
N GLY A 497 7.57 -3.03 -4.17
CA GLY A 497 8.39 -2.45 -5.22
C GLY A 497 7.55 -1.82 -6.34
N ASN A 498 7.91 -2.13 -7.59
CA ASN A 498 7.11 -1.72 -8.74
C ASN A 498 5.94 -2.68 -8.96
N GLY A 499 4.81 -2.36 -8.31
CA GLY A 499 3.57 -3.12 -8.33
C GLY A 499 2.55 -2.52 -7.34
N PRO A 500 1.29 -2.95 -7.35
CA PRO A 500 0.79 -4.16 -8.00
C PRO A 500 0.29 -3.92 -9.43
N GLY A 501 0.54 -4.87 -10.32
CA GLY A 501 -0.16 -5.01 -11.60
C GLY A 501 -1.47 -5.80 -11.46
N GLY A 502 -2.42 -5.58 -12.37
CA GLY A 502 -3.67 -6.37 -12.46
C GLY A 502 -4.79 -5.91 -11.51
N LEU A 503 -4.62 -4.76 -10.85
CA LEU A 503 -5.61 -4.22 -9.91
C LEU A 503 -7.00 -4.01 -10.55
N THR A 504 -7.04 -3.52 -11.79
CA THR A 504 -8.29 -3.31 -12.53
C THR A 504 -9.05 -4.64 -12.74
N ASP A 505 -8.33 -5.76 -12.96
CA ASP A 505 -8.96 -7.07 -13.19
C ASP A 505 -9.74 -7.54 -11.95
N TYR A 506 -9.25 -7.25 -10.74
CA TYR A 506 -9.97 -7.55 -9.49
C TYR A 506 -11.13 -6.58 -9.23
N ASP A 507 -10.90 -5.28 -9.37
CA ASP A 507 -11.95 -4.27 -9.11
C ASP A 507 -13.15 -4.44 -10.05
N ASP A 508 -12.92 -4.84 -11.29
CA ASP A 508 -13.98 -5.18 -12.25
C ASP A 508 -14.79 -6.40 -11.80
N LEU A 509 -14.14 -7.43 -11.25
CA LEU A 509 -14.84 -8.59 -10.68
C LEU A 509 -15.66 -8.18 -9.46
N PHE A 510 -15.10 -7.35 -8.57
CA PHE A 510 -15.80 -6.85 -7.39
C PHE A 510 -17.09 -6.13 -7.76
N ASP A 511 -17.05 -5.25 -8.78
CA ASP A 511 -18.26 -4.58 -9.27
C ASP A 511 -19.24 -5.53 -9.96
N ALA A 512 -18.75 -6.53 -10.69
CA ALA A 512 -19.58 -7.47 -11.44
C ALA A 512 -20.39 -8.45 -10.57
N HIS A 513 -19.91 -8.76 -9.36
CA HIS A 513 -20.49 -9.80 -8.50
C HIS A 513 -20.88 -9.25 -7.11
N PRO A 514 -22.18 -9.22 -6.75
CA PRO A 514 -22.64 -8.73 -5.44
C PRO A 514 -22.01 -9.45 -4.23
N ARG A 515 -21.72 -10.76 -4.34
CA ARG A 515 -21.10 -11.56 -3.28
C ARG A 515 -19.68 -11.10 -2.91
N LEU A 516 -18.95 -10.49 -3.86
CA LEU A 516 -17.58 -10.03 -3.61
C LEU A 516 -17.63 -8.68 -2.90
N MET A 517 -17.14 -8.61 -1.66
CA MET A 517 -17.12 -7.41 -0.83
C MET A 517 -16.09 -6.39 -1.30
N GLY A 518 -15.12 -6.80 -2.12
CA GLY A 518 -13.92 -6.02 -2.40
C GLY A 518 -12.71 -6.66 -1.72
N GLY A 519 -11.72 -5.82 -1.39
CA GLY A 519 -10.50 -6.30 -0.75
C GLY A 519 -9.62 -5.18 -0.21
N PHE A 520 -8.57 -5.58 0.50
CA PHE A 520 -7.60 -4.70 1.13
C PHE A 520 -6.21 -4.93 0.53
N ILE A 521 -5.65 -3.90 -0.10
CA ILE A 521 -4.32 -3.97 -0.71
C ILE A 521 -3.28 -4.21 0.40
N TRP A 522 -2.30 -5.08 0.14
CA TRP A 522 -1.15 -5.28 1.02
C TRP A 522 0.07 -4.54 0.45
N GLU A 523 0.62 -3.51 1.09
CA GLU A 523 0.04 -2.76 2.20
C GLU A 523 0.15 -1.24 2.04
N TRP A 524 -0.15 -0.47 3.08
CA TRP A 524 -0.19 0.98 3.00
C TRP A 524 1.20 1.60 2.79
N ILE A 525 2.21 1.20 3.55
CA ILE A 525 3.48 1.92 3.67
C ILE A 525 4.68 0.99 3.75
N ASP A 526 5.76 1.32 3.04
CA ASP A 526 7.06 0.66 3.21
C ASP A 526 7.60 0.86 4.63
N HIS A 527 7.99 -0.22 5.30
CA HIS A 527 8.60 -0.16 6.64
C HIS A 527 10.10 0.10 6.61
N GLY A 528 10.56 1.02 5.77
CA GLY A 528 11.97 1.42 5.70
C GLY A 528 12.38 2.29 6.90
N LEU A 529 13.23 1.78 7.79
CA LEU A 529 13.76 2.55 8.93
C LEU A 529 14.87 3.50 8.48
N SER A 530 14.84 4.76 8.91
CA SER A 530 15.87 5.72 8.56
C SER A 530 17.22 5.35 9.18
N ARG A 531 18.28 5.30 8.35
CA ARG A 531 19.65 4.99 8.77
C ARG A 531 20.67 5.83 8.00
N ARG A 532 21.80 6.14 8.64
CA ARG A 532 22.97 6.71 7.97
C ARG A 532 24.01 5.64 7.62
N ASP A 533 24.52 5.69 6.40
CA ASP A 533 25.68 4.89 5.99
C ASP A 533 27.00 5.54 6.49
N ALA A 534 28.13 4.86 6.28
CA ALA A 534 29.47 5.25 6.72
C ALA A 534 29.92 6.64 6.21
N ASP A 535 29.40 7.10 5.08
CA ASP A 535 29.68 8.42 4.51
C ASP A 535 28.70 9.53 4.99
N GLY A 536 27.71 9.16 5.82
CA GLY A 536 26.69 10.05 6.37
C GLY A 536 25.39 10.14 5.54
N THR A 537 25.32 9.45 4.40
CA THR A 537 24.13 9.41 3.54
C THR A 537 22.96 8.78 4.28
N LEU A 538 21.82 9.49 4.31
CA LEU A 538 20.58 8.97 4.90
C LEU A 538 19.86 8.11 3.87
N PHE A 539 19.43 6.91 4.28
CA PHE A 539 18.66 5.99 3.46
C PHE A 539 17.62 5.23 4.29
N SER A 540 16.70 4.56 3.59
CA SER A 540 15.67 3.70 4.19
C SER A 540 16.18 2.26 4.25
N ALA A 541 16.48 1.79 5.46
CA ALA A 541 16.98 0.45 5.74
C ALA A 541 15.86 -0.57 5.86
N TYR A 542 16.13 -1.80 5.42
CA TYR A 542 15.25 -2.96 5.54
C TYR A 542 16.02 -4.14 6.16
N GLY A 543 15.43 -5.34 6.25
CA GLY A 543 16.06 -6.45 6.96
C GLY A 543 17.45 -6.81 6.44
N GLY A 544 18.37 -7.06 7.36
CA GLY A 544 19.77 -7.36 7.07
C GLY A 544 20.68 -6.12 7.17
N ASP A 545 20.14 -4.92 7.03
CA ASP A 545 20.92 -3.70 7.21
C ASP A 545 21.37 -3.53 8.68
N PHE A 546 20.63 -4.07 9.64
CA PHE A 546 20.95 -3.96 11.06
C PHE A 546 21.86 -5.10 11.58
N GLY A 547 22.33 -5.97 10.68
CA GLY A 547 23.23 -7.07 11.01
C GLY A 547 22.53 -8.28 11.61
N GLU A 548 21.23 -8.44 11.35
CA GLU A 548 20.47 -9.62 11.74
C GLU A 548 21.10 -10.90 11.17
N ALA A 549 21.13 -11.98 11.97
CA ALA A 549 21.59 -13.28 11.51
C ALA A 549 20.61 -13.95 10.53
N PHE A 550 19.31 -13.68 10.72
CA PHE A 550 18.21 -14.14 9.90
C PHE A 550 17.30 -12.95 9.63
N HIS A 551 16.91 -12.76 8.37
CA HIS A 551 16.00 -11.70 7.95
C HIS A 551 15.35 -12.05 6.62
N ASP A 552 14.23 -11.38 6.31
CA ASP A 552 13.51 -11.54 5.05
C ASP A 552 13.75 -10.39 4.04
N GLY A 553 14.73 -9.53 4.36
CA GLY A 553 15.29 -8.57 3.41
C GLY A 553 14.31 -7.44 3.08
N THR A 554 14.09 -7.21 1.78
CA THR A 554 13.23 -6.15 1.25
C THR A 554 11.74 -6.41 1.44
N PHE A 555 11.34 -7.58 1.96
CA PHE A 555 9.93 -7.98 2.02
C PHE A 555 9.08 -7.07 2.92
N VAL A 556 9.71 -6.32 3.83
CA VAL A 556 9.07 -5.27 4.66
C VAL A 556 8.86 -3.92 3.93
N ALA A 557 9.35 -3.79 2.70
CA ALA A 557 9.20 -2.61 1.85
C ALA A 557 8.15 -2.89 0.75
N ASP A 558 6.92 -3.05 1.20
CA ASP A 558 5.78 -3.60 0.48
C ASP A 558 4.55 -2.69 0.41
N GLY A 559 4.76 -1.38 0.50
CA GLY A 559 3.71 -0.37 0.61
C GLY A 559 3.34 0.39 -0.67
N LEU A 560 2.13 0.93 -0.67
CA LEU A 560 1.66 1.90 -1.66
C LEU A 560 2.34 3.28 -1.51
N VAL A 561 2.86 3.61 -0.33
CA VAL A 561 3.67 4.81 -0.11
C VAL A 561 5.07 4.45 0.38
N LEU A 562 6.05 5.26 -0.02
CA LEU A 562 7.42 5.15 0.47
C LEU A 562 7.47 5.48 1.98
N PRO A 563 8.56 5.19 2.71
CA PRO A 563 8.61 5.33 4.17
C PRO A 563 8.27 6.74 4.69
N ASP A 564 8.52 7.76 3.87
CA ASP A 564 8.22 9.17 4.15
C ASP A 564 6.81 9.62 3.70
N ARG A 565 5.93 8.68 3.36
CA ARG A 565 4.57 8.87 2.81
C ARG A 565 4.53 9.44 1.39
N THR A 566 5.65 9.51 0.68
CA THR A 566 5.63 9.87 -0.74
C THR A 566 4.77 8.86 -1.52
N PRO A 567 3.72 9.30 -2.24
CA PRO A 567 2.92 8.41 -3.08
C PRO A 567 3.76 7.71 -4.14
N SER A 568 3.70 6.38 -4.19
CA SER A 568 4.26 5.62 -5.30
C SER A 568 3.40 5.78 -6.58
N PRO A 569 3.94 5.42 -7.76
CA PRO A 569 3.12 5.31 -8.97
C PRO A 569 1.90 4.38 -8.79
N SER A 570 2.05 3.35 -7.95
CA SER A 570 0.99 2.38 -7.65
C SER A 570 -0.17 3.00 -6.88
N LEU A 571 0.08 3.93 -5.95
CA LEU A 571 -1.00 4.64 -5.26
C LEU A 571 -1.83 5.51 -6.23
N ARG A 572 -1.20 6.06 -7.27
CA ARG A 572 -1.90 6.80 -8.33
C ARG A 572 -2.78 5.88 -9.18
N GLU A 573 -2.27 4.69 -9.51
CA GLU A 573 -3.06 3.64 -10.17
C GLU A 573 -4.25 3.21 -9.29
N VAL A 574 -4.03 3.04 -7.98
CA VAL A 574 -5.09 2.74 -7.01
C VAL A 574 -6.17 3.81 -7.03
N ALA A 575 -5.83 5.10 -6.98
CA ALA A 575 -6.83 6.17 -7.08
C ALA A 575 -7.63 6.06 -8.38
N ALA A 576 -6.98 5.85 -9.52
CA ALA A 576 -7.67 5.73 -10.80
C ALA A 576 -8.62 4.53 -10.87
N VAL A 577 -8.28 3.41 -10.22
CA VAL A 577 -9.12 2.20 -10.14
C VAL A 577 -10.23 2.35 -9.10
N PHE A 578 -9.94 2.92 -7.93
CA PHE A 578 -10.88 3.05 -6.82
C PHE A 578 -11.86 4.21 -6.95
N ALA A 579 -11.67 5.07 -7.97
CA ALA A 579 -12.49 6.25 -8.22
C ALA A 579 -13.99 5.98 -8.01
N PRO A 580 -14.65 6.74 -7.12
CA PRO A 580 -16.06 6.53 -6.77
C PRO A 580 -17.02 7.02 -7.87
N VAL A 581 -16.54 7.87 -8.78
CA VAL A 581 -17.18 8.13 -10.08
C VAL A 581 -16.25 7.59 -11.14
N ARG A 582 -16.59 6.44 -11.74
CA ARG A 582 -15.67 5.75 -12.65
C ARG A 582 -15.94 6.12 -14.10
N LEU A 583 -14.87 6.39 -14.84
CA LEU A 583 -14.87 6.73 -16.26
C LEU A 583 -14.12 5.63 -17.03
N ASP A 584 -14.87 4.77 -17.72
CA ASP A 584 -14.32 3.66 -18.49
C ASP A 584 -14.59 3.85 -19.98
N VAL A 585 -13.56 3.64 -20.81
CA VAL A 585 -13.74 3.63 -22.27
C VAL A 585 -14.54 2.40 -22.67
N VAL A 586 -15.60 2.58 -23.46
CA VAL A 586 -16.39 1.45 -23.96
C VAL A 586 -15.56 0.61 -24.94
N PRO A 587 -15.86 -0.69 -25.14
CA PRO A 587 -15.04 -1.56 -25.99
C PRO A 587 -14.84 -1.08 -27.44
N ALA A 588 -15.77 -0.28 -27.98
CA ALA A 588 -15.65 0.31 -29.32
C ALA A 588 -14.61 1.45 -29.41
N GLY A 589 -14.17 2.02 -28.27
CA GLY A 589 -13.13 3.05 -28.21
C GLY A 589 -13.58 4.46 -28.55
N ASP A 590 -14.88 4.69 -28.71
CA ASP A 590 -15.47 5.94 -29.21
C ASP A 590 -16.32 6.71 -28.18
N ALA A 591 -16.53 6.14 -26.99
CA ALA A 591 -17.32 6.71 -25.92
C ALA A 591 -16.80 6.31 -24.53
N ILE A 592 -17.26 7.03 -23.51
CA ILE A 592 -16.94 6.79 -22.09
C ILE A 592 -18.22 6.43 -21.35
N LEU A 593 -18.17 5.34 -20.58
CA LEU A 593 -19.18 4.96 -19.61
C LEU A 593 -18.86 5.62 -18.27
N VAL A 594 -19.75 6.49 -17.83
CA VAL A 594 -19.74 7.13 -16.51
C VAL A 594 -20.56 6.26 -15.56
N ARG A 595 -19.97 5.90 -14.41
CA ARG A 595 -20.65 5.12 -13.36
C ARG A 595 -20.55 5.84 -12.02
N ASN A 596 -21.68 6.05 -11.35
CA ASN A 596 -21.69 6.40 -9.94
C ASN A 596 -21.53 5.13 -9.10
N ARG A 597 -20.38 4.96 -8.43
CA ARG A 597 -20.05 3.81 -7.58
C ARG A 597 -20.25 4.10 -6.08
N TYR A 598 -20.72 5.29 -5.71
CA TYR A 598 -21.17 5.56 -4.35
C TYR A 598 -22.40 4.70 -4.01
N ALA A 599 -22.52 4.32 -2.74
CA ALA A 599 -23.68 3.63 -2.20
C ALA A 599 -24.75 4.60 -1.66
N PHE A 600 -24.36 5.78 -1.16
CA PHE A 600 -25.24 6.71 -0.43
C PHE A 600 -25.24 8.15 -0.96
N ARG A 601 -24.41 8.49 -1.96
CA ARG A 601 -24.28 9.85 -2.51
C ARG A 601 -24.50 9.89 -4.03
N ASP A 602 -25.14 10.93 -4.51
CA ASP A 602 -25.24 11.22 -5.95
C ASP A 602 -24.01 12.00 -6.45
N THR A 603 -23.96 12.28 -7.75
CA THR A 603 -22.86 13.05 -8.36
C THR A 603 -23.11 14.56 -8.42
N ALA A 604 -23.99 15.13 -7.58
CA ALA A 604 -24.30 16.57 -7.63
C ALA A 604 -23.09 17.47 -7.27
N HIS A 605 -22.10 16.89 -6.58
CA HIS A 605 -20.84 17.54 -6.20
C HIS A 605 -19.78 17.52 -7.32
N VAL A 606 -20.09 16.92 -8.48
CA VAL A 606 -19.14 16.67 -9.56
C VAL A 606 -19.50 17.49 -10.80
N THR A 607 -18.54 18.23 -11.32
CA THR A 607 -18.56 18.81 -12.67
C THR A 607 -17.91 17.83 -13.65
N PHE A 608 -18.60 17.46 -14.72
CA PHE A 608 -18.04 16.63 -15.79
C PHE A 608 -17.40 17.53 -16.86
N ALA A 609 -16.15 17.93 -16.65
CA ALA A 609 -15.38 18.77 -17.56
C ALA A 609 -14.66 17.91 -18.60
N TRP A 610 -14.58 18.38 -19.85
CA TRP A 610 -13.81 17.71 -20.89
C TRP A 610 -12.86 18.66 -21.60
N THR A 611 -11.75 18.12 -22.08
CA THR A 611 -10.78 18.82 -22.93
C THR A 611 -10.49 18.00 -24.17
N LEU A 612 -10.34 18.70 -25.30
CA LEU A 612 -9.84 18.19 -26.56
C LEU A 612 -8.44 18.76 -26.75
N HIS A 613 -7.42 17.92 -26.65
CA HIS A 613 -6.04 18.36 -26.78
C HIS A 613 -5.32 17.60 -27.90
N HIS A 614 -4.39 18.30 -28.53
CA HIS A 614 -3.51 17.83 -29.58
C HIS A 614 -2.08 18.24 -29.22
N GLY A 615 -1.31 17.30 -28.67
CA GLY A 615 -0.04 17.62 -28.03
C GLY A 615 -0.25 18.56 -26.84
N ASP A 616 0.52 19.66 -26.78
CA ASP A 616 0.37 20.71 -25.78
C ASP A 616 -0.84 21.65 -26.05
N ASP A 617 -1.42 21.61 -27.26
CA ASP A 617 -2.48 22.55 -27.66
C ASP A 617 -3.87 22.05 -27.21
N VAL A 618 -4.54 22.85 -26.37
CA VAL A 618 -5.98 22.66 -26.10
C VAL A 618 -6.79 23.28 -27.23
N LEU A 619 -7.41 22.42 -28.05
CA LEU A 619 -8.18 22.83 -29.22
C LEU A 619 -9.61 23.27 -28.84
N ALA A 620 -10.19 22.64 -27.83
CA ALA A 620 -11.50 22.96 -27.27
C ALA A 620 -11.63 22.36 -25.87
N ASP A 621 -12.51 22.94 -25.05
CA ASP A 621 -12.91 22.41 -23.75
C ASP A 621 -14.39 22.72 -23.49
N GLY A 622 -14.94 22.08 -22.46
CA GLY A 622 -16.29 22.38 -22.03
C GLY A 622 -16.75 21.51 -20.87
N VAL A 623 -18.03 21.61 -20.55
CA VAL A 623 -18.69 20.83 -19.49
C VAL A 623 -19.86 20.05 -20.09
N LEU A 624 -20.03 18.80 -19.66
CA LEU A 624 -21.23 18.00 -19.94
C LEU A 624 -22.21 18.11 -18.79
N ASP A 625 -23.45 18.48 -19.08
CA ASP A 625 -24.55 18.36 -18.12
C ASP A 625 -25.12 16.94 -18.18
N LEU A 626 -24.77 16.13 -17.19
CA LEU A 626 -25.29 14.76 -17.01
C LEU A 626 -26.37 14.70 -15.91
N GLY A 627 -26.70 15.84 -15.28
CA GLY A 627 -27.45 15.87 -14.03
C GLY A 627 -26.73 15.15 -12.87
N ALA A 628 -27.43 15.05 -11.73
CA ALA A 628 -26.97 14.26 -10.59
C ALA A 628 -27.34 12.78 -10.82
N LEU A 629 -26.33 11.95 -11.06
CA LEU A 629 -26.50 10.50 -11.18
C LEU A 629 -26.73 9.92 -9.80
N ALA A 630 -27.86 9.23 -9.60
CA ALA A 630 -28.16 8.51 -8.36
C ALA A 630 -27.10 7.42 -8.07
N PRO A 631 -26.94 6.97 -6.80
CA PRO A 631 -26.09 5.83 -6.46
C PRO A 631 -26.32 4.63 -7.40
N GLY A 632 -25.24 4.07 -7.96
CA GLY A 632 -25.28 2.95 -8.90
C GLY A 632 -25.73 3.28 -10.33
N ALA A 633 -26.12 4.52 -10.64
CA ALA A 633 -26.55 4.91 -11.98
C ALA A 633 -25.36 4.99 -12.95
N THR A 634 -25.66 4.74 -14.23
CA THR A 634 -24.66 4.77 -15.31
C THR A 634 -25.17 5.56 -16.52
N VAL A 635 -24.27 6.17 -17.27
CA VAL A 635 -24.57 6.86 -18.54
C VAL A 635 -23.37 6.76 -19.48
N THR A 636 -23.62 6.53 -20.77
CA THR A 636 -22.57 6.55 -21.80
C THR A 636 -22.57 7.88 -22.52
N VAL A 637 -21.38 8.50 -22.63
CA VAL A 637 -21.17 9.80 -23.26
C VAL A 637 -20.13 9.70 -24.37
N ALA A 638 -20.41 10.33 -25.50
CA ALA A 638 -19.50 10.42 -26.63
C ALA A 638 -18.95 11.86 -26.75
N PRO A 639 -17.81 12.06 -27.43
CA PRO A 639 -17.33 13.40 -27.76
C PRO A 639 -18.43 14.22 -28.47
N PRO A 640 -18.61 15.52 -28.14
CA PRO A 640 -19.60 16.37 -28.80
C PRO A 640 -19.46 16.39 -30.33
N ALA A 641 -20.56 16.56 -31.05
CA ALA A 641 -20.52 16.72 -32.51
C ALA A 641 -19.92 18.08 -32.90
N GLY A 642 -19.15 18.12 -33.99
CA GLY A 642 -18.61 19.36 -34.54
C GLY A 642 -17.35 19.89 -33.85
N LEU A 643 -16.63 19.05 -33.10
CA LEU A 643 -15.33 19.39 -32.53
C LEU A 643 -14.31 19.79 -33.62
N PRO A 644 -13.39 20.73 -33.33
CA PRO A 644 -12.35 21.16 -34.27
C PRO A 644 -11.26 20.08 -34.34
N LEU A 645 -11.51 19.03 -35.11
CA LEU A 645 -10.55 17.95 -35.29
C LEU A 645 -9.47 18.37 -36.31
N PRO A 646 -8.17 18.31 -35.94
CA PRO A 646 -7.09 18.60 -36.86
C PRO A 646 -6.99 17.51 -37.94
N ALA A 647 -6.23 17.80 -39.00
CA ALA A 647 -5.80 16.74 -39.91
C ALA A 647 -4.90 15.77 -39.13
N ALA A 648 -5.02 14.47 -39.43
CA ALA A 648 -4.26 13.46 -38.73
C ALA A 648 -2.76 13.58 -39.07
N ASP A 649 -1.91 13.67 -38.04
CA ASP A 649 -0.45 13.77 -38.11
C ASP A 649 0.20 12.87 -37.04
N HIS A 650 1.45 13.12 -36.63
CA HIS A 650 2.18 12.28 -35.67
C HIS A 650 1.72 12.48 -34.21
N THR A 651 0.85 13.45 -33.95
CA THR A 651 0.35 13.79 -32.63
C THR A 651 -1.09 13.30 -32.48
N PRO A 652 -1.38 12.42 -31.51
CA PRO A 652 -2.75 11.99 -31.27
C PRO A 652 -3.59 13.16 -30.73
N THR A 653 -4.86 13.20 -31.15
CA THR A 653 -5.85 14.11 -30.56
C THR A 653 -6.74 13.33 -29.61
N TRP A 654 -6.73 13.72 -28.34
CA TRP A 654 -7.47 13.05 -27.28
C TRP A 654 -8.64 13.90 -26.84
N TRP A 655 -9.79 13.26 -26.67
CA TRP A 655 -10.91 13.80 -25.91
C TRP A 655 -10.86 13.18 -24.51
N THR A 656 -10.54 14.00 -23.51
CA THR A 656 -10.40 13.60 -22.11
C THR A 656 -11.57 14.15 -21.32
N LEU A 657 -12.32 13.27 -20.67
CA LEU A 657 -13.37 13.60 -19.73
C LEU A 657 -12.84 13.44 -18.30
N ARG A 658 -13.11 14.42 -17.45
CA ARG A 658 -12.76 14.42 -16.03
C ARG A 658 -14.01 14.63 -15.19
N ALA A 659 -14.13 13.81 -14.14
CA ALA A 659 -15.03 14.09 -13.02
C ALA A 659 -14.27 14.98 -12.05
N VAL A 660 -14.65 16.25 -11.96
CA VAL A 660 -13.93 17.26 -11.17
C VAL A 660 -14.82 17.74 -10.04
N GLN A 661 -14.29 17.74 -8.83
CA GLN A 661 -14.89 18.46 -7.71
C GLN A 661 -14.19 19.80 -7.57
N GLU A 662 -14.89 20.89 -7.90
CA GLU A 662 -14.32 22.24 -7.85
C GLU A 662 -14.17 22.77 -6.42
N LYS A 663 -15.03 22.30 -5.50
CA LYS A 663 -15.06 22.74 -4.10
C LYS A 663 -15.46 21.60 -3.20
N ALA A 664 -14.86 21.56 -2.02
CA ALA A 664 -15.36 20.73 -0.93
C ALA A 664 -16.81 21.11 -0.62
N ASP A 665 -17.68 20.13 -0.46
CA ASP A 665 -18.93 20.34 0.25
C ASP A 665 -18.74 20.00 1.74
N ALA A 666 -19.83 19.99 2.52
CA ALA A 666 -19.76 19.73 3.95
C ALA A 666 -19.22 18.32 4.30
N LEU A 667 -19.37 17.33 3.42
CA LEU A 667 -18.89 15.97 3.64
C LEU A 667 -17.38 15.84 3.40
N ASP A 668 -16.87 16.64 2.47
CA ASP A 668 -15.49 16.52 2.01
C ASP A 668 -14.58 17.58 2.65
N ALA A 669 -15.13 18.71 3.10
CA ALA A 669 -14.39 19.81 3.73
C ALA A 669 -13.36 19.39 4.79
N PRO A 670 -13.59 18.35 5.62
CA PRO A 670 -12.57 17.90 6.57
C PRO A 670 -11.28 17.39 5.93
N TRP A 671 -11.34 16.78 4.75
CA TRP A 671 -10.17 16.14 4.10
C TRP A 671 -9.77 16.77 2.76
N PHE A 672 -10.58 17.68 2.23
CA PHE A 672 -10.39 18.38 0.95
C PHE A 672 -9.43 19.59 1.02
N ASP A 673 -8.77 19.87 2.17
CA ASP A 673 -7.79 20.97 2.29
C ASP A 673 -6.63 20.79 1.30
N GLY A 674 -6.47 21.77 0.40
CA GLY A 674 -5.64 21.68 -0.79
C GLY A 674 -4.14 21.79 -0.52
N ARG A 675 -3.40 20.72 -0.89
CA ARG A 675 -2.01 20.71 -1.41
C ARG A 675 -1.73 19.43 -2.22
N ASP A 676 -0.65 19.52 -3.01
CA ASP A 676 0.03 18.61 -3.95
C ASP A 676 -0.79 17.85 -5.01
N ASP A 677 -1.94 17.28 -4.66
CA ASP A 677 -2.76 16.49 -5.60
C ASP A 677 -3.92 17.31 -6.20
N ALA A 678 -4.27 18.42 -5.56
CA ALA A 678 -5.23 19.39 -6.09
C ALA A 678 -4.60 20.14 -7.26
N ALA A 679 -5.37 20.36 -8.33
CA ALA A 679 -4.95 21.22 -9.42
C ALA A 679 -4.60 22.62 -8.87
N ALA A 680 -3.79 23.39 -9.61
CA ALA A 680 -3.31 24.70 -9.18
C ALA A 680 -4.44 25.71 -8.86
N ASP A 681 -5.67 25.44 -9.31
CA ASP A 681 -6.88 26.22 -9.03
C ASP A 681 -7.67 25.75 -7.79
N GLY A 682 -7.20 24.70 -7.09
CA GLY A 682 -7.83 24.11 -5.92
C GLY A 682 -8.90 23.05 -6.23
N SER A 683 -9.07 22.66 -7.49
CA SER A 683 -9.98 21.58 -7.88
C SER A 683 -9.37 20.18 -7.69
N PHE A 684 -10.22 19.18 -7.49
CA PHE A 684 -9.83 17.79 -7.27
C PHE A 684 -10.39 16.88 -8.37
N VAL A 685 -9.52 16.16 -9.07
CA VAL A 685 -9.92 15.23 -10.12
C VAL A 685 -10.24 13.88 -9.51
N ILE A 686 -11.53 13.53 -9.47
CA ILE A 686 -12.02 12.24 -8.95
C ILE A 686 -11.69 11.11 -9.94
N ALA A 687 -11.84 11.38 -11.24
CA ALA A 687 -11.58 10.39 -12.26
C ALA A 687 -11.27 11.01 -13.59
N THR A 688 -10.56 10.24 -14.41
CA THR A 688 -10.22 10.60 -15.79
C THR A 688 -10.54 9.43 -16.71
N GLY A 689 -11.19 9.72 -17.84
CA GLY A 689 -11.36 8.80 -18.95
C GLY A 689 -11.02 9.53 -20.26
N GLN A 690 -10.53 8.81 -21.26
CA GLN A 690 -10.10 9.44 -22.50
C GLN A 690 -10.27 8.53 -23.71
N VAL A 691 -10.55 9.12 -24.87
CA VAL A 691 -10.59 8.44 -26.15
C VAL A 691 -9.74 9.18 -27.17
N ALA A 692 -9.01 8.45 -28.00
CA ALA A 692 -8.29 9.04 -29.13
C ALA A 692 -9.30 9.29 -30.25
N VAL A 693 -9.69 10.55 -30.46
CA VAL A 693 -10.65 10.93 -31.52
C VAL A 693 -9.98 11.08 -32.88
N VAL A 694 -8.69 11.42 -32.89
CA VAL A 694 -7.82 11.32 -34.07
C VAL A 694 -6.58 10.55 -33.63
N PRO A 695 -6.39 9.29 -34.08
CA PRO A 695 -5.20 8.55 -33.75
C PRO A 695 -3.99 9.18 -34.45
N ALA A 696 -2.82 9.07 -33.83
CA ALA A 696 -1.57 9.45 -34.49
C ALA A 696 -1.40 8.62 -35.78
N VAL A 697 -1.10 9.31 -36.88
CA VAL A 697 -0.64 8.70 -38.12
C VAL A 697 0.82 8.36 -37.93
N ALA A 698 1.10 7.07 -37.99
CA ALA A 698 2.46 6.58 -37.98
C ALA A 698 3.28 7.25 -39.10
N LEU A 699 4.52 7.63 -38.79
CA LEU A 699 5.46 8.16 -39.78
C LEU A 699 5.55 7.27 -41.02
N ALA A 700 5.31 7.88 -42.17
CA ALA A 700 5.55 7.24 -43.45
C ALA A 700 7.07 7.20 -43.70
N VAL A 701 7.65 6.01 -43.55
CA VAL A 701 9.05 5.78 -43.92
C VAL A 701 9.13 5.47 -45.42
N PRO A 702 9.94 6.22 -46.19
CA PRO A 702 10.10 5.97 -47.62
C PRO A 702 10.62 4.55 -47.88
N SER A 703 10.06 3.87 -48.89
CA SER A 703 10.55 2.55 -49.31
C SER A 703 11.90 2.60 -50.04
N ALA A 704 12.40 3.80 -50.34
CA ALA A 704 13.69 4.05 -50.97
C ALA A 704 14.28 5.33 -50.39
N ALA A 705 15.60 5.35 -50.21
CA ALA A 705 16.27 6.49 -49.60
C ALA A 705 16.20 7.73 -50.49
N PRO A 706 15.61 8.85 -50.02
CA PRO A 706 15.72 10.15 -50.70
C PRO A 706 17.17 10.54 -50.99
N ILE A 707 18.06 10.25 -50.02
CA ILE A 707 19.50 10.42 -50.14
C ILE A 707 20.13 9.03 -50.01
N ARG A 708 20.93 8.63 -51.00
CA ARG A 708 21.65 7.35 -50.93
C ARG A 708 22.72 7.41 -49.84
N GLY A 709 22.79 6.37 -49.00
CA GLY A 709 23.92 6.18 -48.11
C GLY A 709 25.25 6.08 -48.88
N SER A 710 26.34 6.45 -48.23
CA SER A 710 27.71 6.35 -48.78
C SER A 710 28.50 5.26 -48.08
N VAL A 711 29.45 4.68 -48.82
CA VAL A 711 30.54 3.87 -48.26
C VAL A 711 31.80 4.71 -48.34
N GLU A 712 32.45 4.90 -47.19
CA GLU A 712 33.68 5.68 -47.07
C GLU A 712 34.91 4.83 -47.45
N ALA A 713 36.07 5.47 -47.59
CA ALA A 713 37.31 4.81 -48.04
C ALA A 713 37.81 3.71 -47.09
N ASP A 714 37.48 3.80 -45.80
CA ASP A 714 37.79 2.79 -44.77
C ASP A 714 36.73 1.67 -44.68
N GLY A 715 35.71 1.71 -45.54
CA GLY A 715 34.59 0.77 -45.56
C GLY A 715 33.45 1.12 -44.61
N SER A 716 33.55 2.21 -43.84
CA SER A 716 32.46 2.71 -42.99
C SER A 716 31.26 3.19 -43.81
N PHE A 717 30.08 3.24 -43.21
CA PHE A 717 28.86 3.69 -43.86
C PHE A 717 28.36 5.00 -43.25
N THR A 718 27.80 5.88 -44.08
CA THR A 718 27.09 7.09 -43.64
C THR A 718 25.68 7.07 -44.22
N VAL A 719 24.67 7.26 -43.38
CA VAL A 719 23.26 7.35 -43.76
C VAL A 719 22.61 8.50 -43.01
N GLY A 720 22.43 9.64 -43.68
CA GLY A 720 21.89 10.85 -43.05
C GLY A 720 22.80 11.31 -41.90
N SER A 721 22.22 11.49 -40.71
CA SER A 721 22.95 11.84 -39.48
C SER A 721 23.60 10.63 -38.75
N ALA A 722 23.49 9.42 -39.29
CA ALA A 722 24.05 8.21 -38.70
C ALA A 722 25.35 7.76 -39.38
N ARG A 723 26.32 7.32 -38.58
CA ARG A 723 27.59 6.75 -39.06
C ARG A 723 27.81 5.36 -38.48
N PHE A 724 28.31 4.45 -39.29
CA PHE A 724 28.54 3.05 -38.93
C PHE A 724 29.95 2.60 -39.30
N ASP A 725 30.53 1.65 -38.57
CA ASP A 725 31.76 0.99 -38.99
C ASP A 725 31.54 0.05 -40.20
N ALA A 726 32.61 -0.57 -40.69
CA ALA A 726 32.56 -1.47 -41.83
C ALA A 726 31.74 -2.76 -41.62
N VAL A 727 31.38 -3.09 -40.37
CA VAL A 727 30.56 -4.27 -40.04
C VAL A 727 29.12 -3.91 -39.64
N GLY A 728 28.75 -2.62 -39.71
CA GLY A 728 27.40 -2.12 -39.44
C GLY A 728 27.12 -1.80 -37.97
N THR A 729 28.14 -1.62 -37.14
CA THR A 729 27.99 -1.08 -35.78
C THR A 729 27.74 0.42 -35.86
N LEU A 730 26.68 0.91 -35.22
CA LEU A 730 26.37 2.34 -35.15
C LEU A 730 27.39 3.04 -34.25
N LEU A 731 28.11 4.04 -34.79
CA LEU A 731 29.16 4.80 -34.11
C LEU A 731 28.68 6.17 -33.63
N SER A 732 27.79 6.80 -34.40
CA SER A 732 27.20 8.08 -34.02
C SER A 732 25.82 8.27 -34.62
N LEU A 733 24.94 8.95 -33.90
CA LEU A 733 23.58 9.30 -34.31
C LEU A 733 23.29 10.75 -33.92
N GLY A 734 22.92 11.57 -34.90
CA GLY A 734 22.57 12.97 -34.63
C GLY A 734 23.71 13.79 -34.01
N GLY A 735 24.96 13.48 -34.36
CA GLY A 735 26.15 14.14 -33.82
C GLY A 735 26.63 13.61 -32.47
N ARG A 736 25.88 12.71 -31.81
CA ARG A 736 26.32 12.05 -30.57
C ARG A 736 27.01 10.73 -30.83
N ARG A 737 28.01 10.42 -30.01
CA ARG A 737 28.67 9.12 -30.00
C ARG A 737 27.72 8.07 -29.43
N VAL A 738 27.61 6.95 -30.13
CA VAL A 738 26.80 5.79 -29.75
C VAL A 738 27.73 4.72 -29.21
N GLU A 739 27.47 4.25 -27.99
CA GLU A 739 28.20 3.13 -27.39
C GLU A 739 27.56 1.77 -27.70
N GLY A 740 26.26 1.76 -27.98
CA GLY A 740 25.54 0.54 -28.31
C GLY A 740 24.18 0.78 -28.94
N LEU A 741 23.82 -0.10 -29.87
CA LEU A 741 22.45 -0.31 -30.33
C LEU A 741 22.25 -1.81 -30.55
N ARG A 742 21.28 -2.39 -29.85
CA ARG A 742 20.91 -3.79 -30.02
C ARG A 742 19.45 -4.02 -29.64
N VAL A 743 18.92 -5.16 -30.05
CA VAL A 743 17.69 -5.70 -29.44
C VAL A 743 17.92 -5.95 -27.95
N ASP A 744 16.94 -5.58 -27.14
CA ASP A 744 16.89 -5.94 -25.73
C ASP A 744 15.62 -6.69 -25.39
N ALA A 745 15.73 -7.58 -24.40
CA ALA A 745 14.64 -8.40 -23.91
C ALA A 745 14.69 -8.67 -22.40
N TRP A 746 15.49 -7.90 -21.68
CA TRP A 746 15.66 -7.98 -20.23
C TRP A 746 15.36 -6.64 -19.57
N ARG A 747 15.09 -6.65 -18.25
CA ARG A 747 14.96 -5.49 -17.37
C ARG A 747 15.57 -5.84 -16.02
N ALA A 748 16.01 -4.85 -15.24
CA ALA A 748 16.36 -5.08 -13.85
C ALA A 748 15.14 -5.65 -13.10
N PRO A 749 15.20 -6.87 -12.53
CA PRO A 749 14.03 -7.52 -11.95
C PRO A 749 13.37 -6.67 -10.86
N THR A 750 12.06 -6.48 -10.99
CA THR A 750 11.20 -5.99 -9.89
C THR A 750 11.16 -7.00 -8.76
N ASP A 751 10.71 -6.61 -7.57
CA ASP A 751 10.50 -7.56 -6.47
C ASP A 751 9.52 -8.68 -6.85
N ASN A 752 8.53 -8.36 -7.68
CA ASN A 752 7.62 -9.34 -8.28
C ASN A 752 8.34 -10.31 -9.22
N ASP A 753 9.24 -9.82 -10.09
CA ASP A 753 10.00 -10.67 -11.01
C ASP A 753 10.92 -11.66 -10.27
N ARG A 754 11.42 -11.28 -9.07
CA ARG A 754 12.38 -12.07 -8.29
C ARG A 754 11.75 -13.29 -7.65
N ARG A 755 10.47 -13.22 -7.27
CA ARG A 755 9.77 -14.30 -6.56
C ARG A 755 8.88 -15.12 -7.48
N SER A 756 8.74 -16.40 -7.14
CA SER A 756 7.77 -17.25 -7.82
C SER A 756 6.39 -16.86 -7.30
N GLY A 757 5.54 -16.32 -8.16
CA GLY A 757 4.17 -16.01 -7.78
C GLY A 757 3.48 -17.24 -7.19
N MET A 758 2.63 -17.03 -6.18
CA MET A 758 1.83 -18.10 -5.58
C MET A 758 1.11 -18.87 -6.69
N TRP A 759 1.07 -20.20 -6.55
CA TRP A 759 0.39 -21.11 -7.49
C TRP A 759 1.05 -21.26 -8.86
N THR A 760 2.19 -20.62 -9.13
CA THR A 760 2.87 -20.63 -10.43
C THR A 760 4.25 -21.31 -10.40
N GLY A 761 4.91 -21.39 -11.57
CA GLY A 761 6.20 -22.06 -11.75
C GLY A 761 7.41 -21.23 -11.28
N PRO A 762 8.59 -21.34 -11.92
CA PRO A 762 9.75 -20.51 -11.55
C PRO A 762 9.46 -19.01 -11.73
N SER A 763 10.14 -18.17 -10.94
CA SER A 763 10.05 -16.71 -11.05
C SER A 763 10.45 -16.20 -12.43
N ASP A 764 9.92 -15.04 -12.85
CA ASP A 764 10.27 -14.43 -14.14
C ASP A 764 11.76 -14.13 -14.23
N GLN A 765 12.39 -13.67 -13.15
CA GLN A 765 13.85 -13.51 -13.06
C GLN A 765 14.56 -14.84 -13.38
N THR A 766 14.13 -15.95 -12.78
CA THR A 766 14.72 -17.27 -13.04
C THR A 766 14.58 -17.62 -14.53
N VAL A 767 13.38 -17.48 -15.09
CA VAL A 767 13.10 -17.73 -16.52
C VAL A 767 14.02 -16.90 -17.43
N TRP A 768 14.20 -15.62 -17.12
CA TRP A 768 15.02 -14.70 -17.90
C TRP A 768 16.52 -15.00 -17.75
N GLN A 769 16.97 -15.36 -16.55
CA GLN A 769 18.36 -15.73 -16.28
C GLN A 769 18.74 -17.03 -16.98
N GLU A 770 17.91 -18.06 -16.88
CA GLU A 770 18.12 -19.34 -17.56
C GLU A 770 18.10 -19.19 -19.08
N SER A 771 17.28 -18.28 -19.59
CA SER A 771 17.23 -17.90 -21.00
C SER A 771 18.45 -17.08 -21.46
N GLY A 772 19.27 -16.59 -20.53
CA GLY A 772 20.46 -15.78 -20.78
C GLY A 772 20.16 -14.31 -21.13
N LEU A 773 18.96 -13.81 -20.83
CA LEU A 773 18.52 -12.47 -21.23
C LEU A 773 19.32 -11.34 -20.54
N HIS A 774 19.73 -11.54 -19.29
CA HIS A 774 20.61 -10.61 -18.56
C HIS A 774 22.03 -10.46 -19.16
N LEU A 775 22.41 -11.29 -20.14
CA LEU A 775 23.74 -11.30 -20.79
C LEU A 775 23.63 -11.24 -22.31
N LEU A 776 22.61 -10.56 -22.84
CA LEU A 776 22.42 -10.42 -24.28
C LEU A 776 23.63 -9.77 -24.94
N ALA A 777 24.14 -10.41 -25.99
CA ALA A 777 25.16 -9.88 -26.86
C ALA A 777 24.68 -9.95 -28.31
N GLU A 778 25.00 -8.93 -29.10
CA GLU A 778 24.64 -8.89 -30.50
C GLU A 778 25.85 -9.19 -31.39
N ARG A 779 25.64 -10.03 -32.40
CA ARG A 779 26.61 -10.29 -33.46
C ARG A 779 26.06 -9.77 -34.79
N LYS A 780 26.80 -8.89 -35.45
CA LYS A 780 26.53 -8.50 -36.83
C LYS A 780 26.84 -9.65 -37.80
N ILE A 781 25.93 -9.92 -38.72
CA ILE A 781 26.04 -10.96 -39.74
C ILE A 781 26.51 -10.34 -41.07
N SER A 782 25.92 -9.21 -41.46
CA SER A 782 26.30 -8.47 -42.65
C SER A 782 25.82 -7.02 -42.58
N ALA A 783 26.52 -6.13 -43.28
CA ALA A 783 26.11 -4.74 -43.50
C ALA A 783 26.31 -4.39 -44.98
N THR A 784 25.25 -3.94 -45.65
CA THR A 784 25.28 -3.65 -47.10
C THR A 784 24.32 -2.52 -47.45
N LEU A 785 24.69 -1.67 -48.41
CA LEU A 785 23.73 -0.79 -49.07
C LEU A 785 22.92 -1.58 -50.10
N ASP A 786 21.60 -1.47 -50.02
CA ASP A 786 20.71 -2.06 -51.02
C ASP A 786 20.62 -1.20 -52.30
N ALA A 787 19.83 -1.66 -53.28
CA ALA A 787 19.65 -0.93 -54.54
C ALA A 787 18.97 0.44 -54.38
N SER A 788 18.24 0.64 -53.27
CA SER A 788 17.57 1.88 -52.93
C SER A 788 18.51 2.89 -52.26
N GLY A 789 19.66 2.43 -51.76
CA GLY A 789 20.64 3.23 -51.01
C GLY A 789 20.39 3.24 -49.51
N ALA A 790 19.53 2.36 -48.99
CA ALA A 790 19.36 2.12 -47.57
C ALA A 790 20.46 1.17 -47.05
N LEU A 791 20.95 1.39 -45.84
CA LEU A 791 21.88 0.46 -45.18
C LEU A 791 21.08 -0.63 -44.47
N VAL A 792 21.27 -1.87 -44.91
CA VAL A 792 20.69 -3.06 -44.30
C VAL A 792 21.76 -3.75 -43.47
N VAL A 793 21.51 -3.88 -42.17
CA VAL A 793 22.36 -4.61 -41.22
C VAL A 793 21.58 -5.82 -40.71
N GLU A 794 22.07 -7.01 -41.01
CA GLU A 794 21.57 -8.26 -40.44
C GLU A 794 22.37 -8.57 -39.17
N ALA A 795 21.68 -8.88 -38.10
CA ALA A 795 22.27 -9.17 -36.81
C ALA A 795 21.55 -10.32 -36.10
N ARG A 796 22.19 -10.84 -35.06
CA ARG A 796 21.58 -11.79 -34.14
C ARG A 796 21.97 -11.45 -32.71
N THR A 797 20.97 -11.23 -31.86
CA THR A 797 21.14 -11.02 -30.42
C THR A 797 20.78 -12.29 -29.66
N ALA A 798 21.65 -12.74 -28.75
CA ALA A 798 21.39 -13.91 -27.91
C ALA A 798 22.24 -13.90 -26.63
N GLY A 799 21.77 -14.63 -25.62
CA GLY A 799 22.53 -14.91 -24.40
C GLY A 799 23.41 -16.17 -24.54
N PRO A 800 24.41 -16.36 -23.66
CA PRO A 800 25.40 -17.43 -23.76
C PRO A 800 24.88 -18.84 -23.40
N ARG A 801 23.68 -18.96 -22.82
CA ARG A 801 23.14 -20.23 -22.26
C ARG A 801 22.20 -21.00 -23.18
N THR A 802 21.61 -20.35 -24.17
CA THR A 802 20.53 -20.95 -24.98
C THR A 802 20.81 -20.83 -26.47
N ARG A 803 20.12 -21.65 -27.28
CA ARG A 803 20.06 -21.48 -28.74
C ARG A 803 19.01 -20.47 -29.16
N ASN A 804 18.28 -19.93 -28.19
CA ASN A 804 17.27 -18.91 -28.42
C ASN A 804 17.96 -17.59 -28.74
N GLY A 805 17.24 -16.69 -29.37
CA GLY A 805 17.74 -15.38 -29.70
C GLY A 805 16.81 -14.64 -30.63
N PHE A 806 17.27 -13.50 -31.12
CA PHE A 806 16.51 -12.62 -31.97
C PHE A 806 17.33 -12.34 -33.21
N ARG A 807 16.83 -12.78 -34.37
CA ARG A 807 17.37 -12.36 -35.66
C ARG A 807 16.80 -10.99 -35.97
N THR A 808 17.67 -10.05 -36.28
CA THR A 808 17.27 -8.67 -36.46
C THR A 808 17.76 -8.14 -37.79
N THR A 809 16.85 -7.53 -38.54
CA THR A 809 17.19 -6.75 -39.72
C THR A 809 16.98 -5.27 -39.39
N TYR A 810 18.07 -4.50 -39.34
CA TYR A 810 18.02 -3.05 -39.23
C TYR A 810 18.12 -2.45 -40.63
N THR A 811 17.14 -1.63 -41.02
CA THR A 811 17.17 -0.89 -42.28
C THR A 811 17.23 0.60 -41.98
N TRP A 812 18.34 1.23 -42.34
CA TRP A 812 18.57 2.66 -42.15
C TRP A 812 18.38 3.42 -43.46
N THR A 813 17.55 4.46 -43.43
CA THR A 813 17.20 5.23 -44.61
C THR A 813 17.39 6.72 -44.33
N ALA A 814 18.20 7.40 -45.14
CA ALA A 814 18.45 8.84 -44.97
C ALA A 814 17.31 9.66 -45.57
N ALA A 815 16.71 10.55 -44.79
CA ALA A 815 15.70 11.48 -45.28
C ALA A 815 16.34 12.74 -45.90
N ALA A 816 15.55 13.50 -46.66
CA ALA A 816 16.02 14.69 -47.37
C ALA A 816 16.37 15.87 -46.45
N ASP A 817 15.81 15.90 -45.24
CA ASP A 817 16.02 16.92 -44.21
C ASP A 817 17.22 16.62 -43.30
N GLY A 818 17.94 15.52 -43.55
CA GLY A 818 19.06 15.08 -42.73
C GLY A 818 18.69 14.18 -41.56
N SER A 819 17.39 13.91 -41.32
CA SER A 819 16.95 12.87 -40.40
C SER A 819 17.28 11.47 -40.94
N VAL A 820 17.22 10.47 -40.05
CA VAL A 820 17.45 9.07 -40.41
C VAL A 820 16.35 8.18 -39.86
N ASP A 821 15.78 7.38 -40.73
CA ASP A 821 14.76 6.38 -40.39
C ASP A 821 15.42 5.05 -40.10
N LEU A 822 15.03 4.42 -38.99
CA LEU A 822 15.36 3.05 -38.63
C LEU A 822 14.11 2.19 -38.67
N ARG A 823 14.12 1.14 -39.50
CA ARG A 823 13.21 0.01 -39.35
C ARG A 823 13.95 -1.17 -38.75
N ALA A 824 13.55 -1.59 -37.55
CA ALA A 824 14.06 -2.78 -36.88
C ALA A 824 13.02 -3.90 -36.95
N ARG A 825 13.34 -4.97 -37.68
CA ARG A 825 12.52 -6.18 -37.73
C ARG A 825 13.16 -7.27 -36.89
N ILE A 826 12.52 -7.61 -35.78
CA ILE A 826 12.98 -8.56 -34.77
C ILE A 826 12.20 -9.86 -34.93
N VAL A 827 12.90 -10.97 -35.16
CA VAL A 827 12.30 -12.30 -35.33
C VAL A 827 12.91 -13.24 -34.28
N PRO A 828 12.14 -13.69 -33.28
CA PRO A 828 12.60 -14.71 -32.35
C PRO A 828 13.01 -16.00 -33.07
N GLU A 829 14.12 -16.58 -32.64
CA GLU A 829 14.63 -17.86 -33.08
C GLU A 829 14.75 -18.83 -31.91
N GLY A 830 14.71 -20.13 -32.20
CA GLY A 830 14.82 -21.18 -31.19
C GLY A 830 13.46 -21.54 -30.58
N ARG A 831 13.50 -22.19 -29.42
CA ARG A 831 12.32 -22.64 -28.70
C ARG A 831 12.23 -21.88 -27.38
N TRP A 832 11.24 -21.02 -27.28
CA TRP A 832 10.96 -20.23 -26.09
C TRP A 832 9.88 -20.91 -25.27
N ASP A 833 10.19 -21.24 -24.02
CA ASP A 833 9.27 -21.91 -23.08
C ASP A 833 8.73 -20.93 -22.01
N GLY A 834 9.08 -19.63 -22.08
CA GLY A 834 8.71 -18.62 -21.07
C GLY A 834 8.53 -17.20 -21.61
N THR A 835 8.45 -16.24 -20.70
CA THR A 835 8.28 -14.80 -20.96
C THR A 835 9.60 -14.12 -21.31
N VAL A 836 9.52 -12.87 -21.77
CA VAL A 836 10.63 -11.91 -21.84
C VAL A 836 10.21 -10.63 -21.12
N ALA A 837 11.16 -9.90 -20.55
CA ALA A 837 10.87 -8.69 -19.76
C ALA A 837 10.39 -7.52 -20.63
N ARG A 838 10.96 -7.41 -21.83
CA ARG A 838 10.63 -6.43 -22.87
C ARG A 838 10.94 -6.99 -24.24
N LEU A 839 10.54 -6.29 -25.30
CA LEU A 839 11.02 -6.57 -26.64
C LEU A 839 11.13 -5.27 -27.44
N GLY A 840 12.37 -4.84 -27.67
CA GLY A 840 12.66 -3.52 -28.21
C GLY A 840 14.11 -3.30 -28.57
N LEU A 841 14.54 -2.04 -28.52
CA LEU A 841 15.91 -1.62 -28.75
C LEU A 841 16.46 -0.92 -27.51
N LEU A 842 17.69 -1.24 -27.14
CA LEU A 842 18.51 -0.44 -26.24
C LEU A 842 19.49 0.39 -27.07
N LEU A 843 19.37 1.71 -27.00
CA LEU A 843 20.29 2.69 -27.56
C LEU A 843 21.07 3.35 -26.41
N THR A 844 22.39 3.28 -26.45
CA THR A 844 23.26 3.89 -25.43
C THR A 844 24.07 5.02 -26.07
N LEU A 845 23.90 6.24 -25.56
CA LEU A 845 24.57 7.44 -26.03
C LEU A 845 25.62 7.89 -25.00
N ALA A 846 26.78 8.38 -25.46
CA ALA A 846 27.71 9.03 -24.56
C ALA A 846 27.17 10.40 -24.13
N GLU A 847 26.98 10.58 -22.82
CA GLU A 847 26.40 11.79 -22.23
C GLU A 847 26.83 11.90 -20.76
N GLU A 848 27.85 12.72 -20.48
CA GLU A 848 28.41 12.84 -19.12
C GLU A 848 27.37 13.36 -18.12
N HIS A 849 26.43 14.20 -18.57
CA HIS A 849 25.39 14.80 -17.73
C HIS A 849 24.02 14.17 -18.04
N ALA A 850 23.97 12.84 -18.19
CA ALA A 850 22.77 12.13 -18.63
C ALA A 850 21.55 12.38 -17.75
N ALA A 851 21.74 12.56 -16.44
CA ALA A 851 20.68 12.85 -15.49
C ALA A 851 19.96 14.19 -15.76
N ASP A 852 20.68 15.18 -16.29
CA ASP A 852 20.20 16.54 -16.53
C ASP A 852 19.53 16.72 -17.91
N VAL A 853 19.52 15.68 -18.75
CA VAL A 853 18.94 15.75 -20.09
C VAL A 853 17.45 16.01 -19.98
N ASP A 854 16.99 17.07 -20.62
CA ASP A 854 15.57 17.39 -20.74
C ASP A 854 14.92 16.43 -21.74
N VAL A 855 13.78 15.85 -21.35
CA VAL A 855 12.95 14.96 -22.17
C VAL A 855 11.56 15.56 -22.25
N THR A 856 11.11 15.89 -23.45
CA THR A 856 9.70 16.23 -23.73
C THR A 856 9.10 15.11 -24.57
N TRP A 857 7.98 14.51 -24.17
CA TRP A 857 7.38 13.41 -24.93
C TRP A 857 5.88 13.55 -25.09
N THR A 858 5.35 13.02 -26.20
CA THR A 858 3.91 12.90 -26.47
C THR A 858 3.53 11.42 -26.42
N GLY A 859 2.63 11.07 -25.50
CA GLY A 859 2.24 9.69 -25.22
C GLY A 859 1.39 9.62 -23.96
N LEU A 860 1.54 8.55 -23.18
CA LEU A 860 0.94 8.45 -21.86
C LEU A 860 1.88 9.00 -20.78
N GLY A 861 1.33 9.65 -19.75
CA GLY A 861 2.08 10.22 -18.64
C GLY A 861 1.22 11.02 -17.65
N PRO A 862 1.85 11.85 -16.79
CA PRO A 862 3.30 12.06 -16.68
C PRO A 862 4.04 10.90 -15.98
N ASP A 863 3.34 10.11 -15.16
CA ASP A 863 3.89 9.01 -14.37
C ASP A 863 4.17 7.76 -15.22
N GLU A 864 4.86 6.79 -14.62
CA GLU A 864 5.15 5.51 -15.27
C GLU A 864 3.89 4.65 -15.51
N SER A 865 3.95 3.80 -16.53
CA SER A 865 2.86 2.87 -16.86
C SER A 865 3.40 1.59 -17.52
N TYR A 866 2.74 0.47 -17.22
CA TYR A 866 3.09 -0.88 -17.65
C TYR A 866 1.88 -1.58 -18.30
N ALA A 867 2.03 -2.85 -18.69
CA ALA A 867 1.00 -3.59 -19.41
C ALA A 867 -0.33 -3.69 -18.62
N ASP A 868 -0.21 -3.87 -17.30
CA ASP A 868 -1.26 -4.14 -16.30
C ASP A 868 -1.34 -3.08 -15.16
N SER A 869 -0.65 -1.95 -15.31
CA SER A 869 -0.75 -0.75 -14.47
C SER A 869 -0.71 0.49 -15.37
N ARG A 870 -1.88 1.03 -15.72
CA ARG A 870 -1.99 2.11 -16.75
C ARG A 870 -3.26 2.95 -16.66
N LYS A 871 -4.19 2.63 -15.77
CA LYS A 871 -5.49 3.30 -15.64
C LYS A 871 -5.32 4.78 -15.28
N ALA A 872 -4.28 5.12 -14.51
CA ALA A 872 -3.92 6.50 -14.17
C ALA A 872 -3.25 7.27 -15.31
N ALA A 873 -2.72 6.58 -16.34
CA ALA A 873 -1.92 7.20 -17.38
C ALA A 873 -2.79 7.98 -18.37
N VAL A 874 -2.56 9.29 -18.49
CA VAL A 874 -3.32 10.19 -19.35
C VAL A 874 -2.53 10.46 -20.64
N GLY A 875 -3.23 10.65 -21.76
CA GLY A 875 -2.63 11.07 -23.02
C GLY A 875 -2.30 12.56 -22.96
N GLY A 876 -1.16 12.94 -23.54
CA GLY A 876 -0.75 14.33 -23.61
C GLY A 876 0.73 14.49 -23.98
N THR A 877 1.22 15.71 -23.81
CA THR A 877 2.64 16.04 -23.91
C THR A 877 3.16 16.44 -22.53
N TYR A 878 4.33 15.91 -22.19
CA TYR A 878 4.90 15.99 -20.85
C TYR A 878 6.39 16.31 -20.93
N ARG A 879 6.94 16.84 -19.84
CA ARG A 879 8.36 17.21 -19.76
C ARG A 879 8.97 16.86 -18.41
N HIS A 880 10.13 16.22 -18.45
CA HIS A 880 10.96 15.87 -17.29
C HIS A 880 12.45 15.99 -17.62
N THR A 881 13.31 15.96 -16.61
CA THR A 881 14.70 15.52 -16.81
C THR A 881 14.78 13.99 -16.78
N VAL A 882 15.88 13.41 -17.24
CA VAL A 882 16.10 11.95 -17.11
C VAL A 882 16.09 11.51 -15.64
N ALA A 883 16.59 12.35 -14.72
CA ALA A 883 16.53 12.07 -13.29
C ALA A 883 15.08 12.01 -12.75
N ASP A 884 14.17 12.82 -13.29
CA ASP A 884 12.77 12.89 -12.85
C ASP A 884 11.90 11.77 -13.45
N LEU A 885 12.37 11.08 -14.51
CA LEU A 885 11.59 10.01 -15.16
C LEU A 885 11.47 8.75 -14.31
N GLY A 886 12.45 8.50 -13.45
CA GLY A 886 12.55 7.29 -12.63
C GLY A 886 11.96 7.45 -11.24
N THR A 887 11.39 6.36 -10.72
CA THR A 887 10.88 6.28 -9.35
C THR A 887 11.97 5.82 -8.39
N ARG A 888 12.15 6.51 -7.27
CA ARG A 888 13.13 6.16 -6.23
C ARG A 888 12.53 5.17 -5.21
N TYR A 889 12.27 3.95 -5.65
CA TYR A 889 11.82 2.86 -4.76
C TYR A 889 12.82 2.59 -3.64
N THR A 890 12.33 2.14 -2.47
CA THR A 890 13.16 1.75 -1.32
C THR A 890 14.24 0.74 -1.72
N HIS A 891 13.87 -0.27 -2.51
CA HIS A 891 14.79 -1.17 -3.20
C HIS A 891 14.85 -0.84 -4.70
N PRO A 892 16.03 -0.45 -5.25
CA PRO A 892 16.18 -0.15 -6.67
C PRO A 892 15.81 -1.32 -7.58
N GLN A 893 14.98 -1.04 -8.58
CA GLN A 893 14.46 -2.02 -9.54
C GLN A 893 13.95 -1.33 -10.81
N GLU A 894 13.48 -2.08 -11.82
CA GLU A 894 12.86 -1.50 -13.03
C GLU A 894 11.79 -0.45 -12.68
N ASN A 895 11.87 0.72 -13.33
CA ASN A 895 10.94 1.82 -13.17
C ASN A 895 10.96 2.79 -14.35
N GLY A 896 10.00 3.70 -14.45
CA GLY A 896 10.08 4.83 -15.37
C GLY A 896 9.59 4.58 -16.81
N ALA A 897 8.93 3.46 -17.11
CA ALA A 897 8.39 3.21 -18.45
C ALA A 897 7.22 4.14 -18.80
N ARG A 898 7.24 4.76 -19.98
CA ARG A 898 6.14 5.57 -20.53
C ARG A 898 5.59 4.90 -21.77
N ARG A 899 4.30 4.57 -21.78
CA ARG A 899 3.67 3.85 -22.89
C ARG A 899 3.11 4.81 -23.94
N GLY A 900 2.94 4.30 -25.15
CA GLY A 900 2.23 5.05 -26.18
C GLY A 900 3.00 6.25 -26.73
N VAL A 901 4.32 6.29 -26.56
CA VAL A 901 5.14 7.43 -26.95
C VAL A 901 5.27 7.47 -28.47
N THR A 902 4.74 8.55 -29.06
CA THR A 902 4.73 8.79 -30.50
C THR A 902 5.81 9.80 -30.92
N HIS A 903 6.20 10.67 -30.00
CA HIS A 903 7.22 11.69 -30.17
C HIS A 903 7.98 11.88 -28.87
N ALA A 904 9.31 12.05 -28.93
CA ALA A 904 10.14 12.44 -27.81
C ALA A 904 11.31 13.33 -28.27
N ALA A 905 11.45 14.50 -27.67
CA ALA A 905 12.56 15.43 -27.89
C ALA A 905 13.51 15.40 -26.69
N LEU A 906 14.76 15.01 -26.94
CA LEU A 906 15.86 15.06 -25.98
C LEU A 906 16.66 16.34 -26.21
N ARG A 907 16.85 17.14 -25.16
CA ARG A 907 17.70 18.33 -25.20
C ARG A 907 18.84 18.17 -24.21
N PHE A 908 20.05 18.28 -24.73
CA PHE A 908 21.28 18.01 -23.99
C PHE A 908 21.93 19.30 -23.48
N ALA A 909 22.86 19.15 -22.53
CA ALA A 909 23.50 20.29 -21.86
C ALA A 909 24.33 21.18 -22.81
N ASP A 910 24.84 20.64 -23.92
CA ASP A 910 25.59 21.38 -24.94
C ASP A 910 24.71 22.20 -25.90
N GLY A 911 23.37 22.16 -25.72
CA GLY A 911 22.40 22.87 -26.54
C GLY A 911 22.01 22.15 -27.84
N SER A 912 22.57 20.99 -28.14
CA SER A 912 22.05 20.13 -29.21
C SER A 912 20.83 19.33 -28.74
N GLY A 913 20.08 18.78 -29.69
CA GLY A 913 18.94 17.92 -29.42
C GLY A 913 18.84 16.73 -30.35
N LEU A 914 18.12 15.72 -29.90
CA LEU A 914 17.76 14.55 -30.69
C LEU A 914 16.26 14.32 -30.53
N VAL A 915 15.53 14.42 -31.64
CA VAL A 915 14.11 14.09 -31.69
C VAL A 915 13.94 12.66 -32.17
N LEU A 916 13.09 11.91 -31.47
CA LEU A 916 12.64 10.57 -31.78
C LEU A 916 11.15 10.61 -32.10
N ASP A 917 10.80 10.17 -33.30
CA ASP A 917 9.41 9.99 -33.69
C ASP A 917 9.14 8.50 -33.98
N ALA A 918 8.05 7.97 -33.43
CA ALA A 918 7.65 6.59 -33.64
C ALA A 918 6.78 6.46 -34.91
N GLY A 919 7.24 5.60 -35.83
CA GLY A 919 6.46 5.10 -36.95
C GLY A 919 5.63 3.86 -36.58
N PRO A 920 5.26 3.02 -37.56
CA PRO A 920 4.50 1.80 -37.28
C PRO A 920 5.25 0.86 -36.34
N THR A 921 4.62 0.55 -35.21
CA THR A 921 5.08 -0.45 -34.24
C THR A 921 4.11 -1.63 -34.25
N VAL A 922 4.62 -2.85 -34.39
CA VAL A 922 3.83 -4.07 -34.39
C VAL A 922 4.52 -5.10 -33.50
N TYR A 923 3.76 -5.75 -32.62
CA TYR A 923 4.23 -6.88 -31.82
C TYR A 923 3.27 -8.05 -31.99
N GLY A 924 3.77 -9.24 -32.33
CA GLY A 924 2.96 -10.44 -32.51
C GLY A 924 1.88 -10.30 -33.59
N GLY A 925 2.08 -9.42 -34.57
CA GLY A 925 1.09 -9.09 -35.60
C GLY A 925 0.00 -8.10 -35.15
N VAL A 926 0.07 -7.59 -33.92
CA VAL A 926 -0.85 -6.59 -33.37
C VAL A 926 -0.19 -5.21 -33.40
N PRO A 927 -0.80 -4.22 -34.07
CA PRO A 927 -0.32 -2.83 -34.02
C PRO A 927 -0.31 -2.28 -32.60
N ARG A 928 0.71 -1.49 -32.29
CA ARG A 928 0.85 -0.74 -31.03
C ARG A 928 0.83 0.75 -31.33
N ALA A 929 0.21 1.52 -30.44
CA ALA A 929 0.31 2.98 -30.50
C ALA A 929 1.69 3.36 -29.97
N GLY A 930 2.54 3.97 -30.81
CA GLY A 930 3.87 4.41 -30.43
C GLY A 930 4.82 3.29 -29.95
N VAL A 931 5.80 3.68 -29.15
CA VAL A 931 6.72 2.80 -28.41
C VAL A 931 6.55 2.98 -26.91
N GLU A 932 7.09 2.05 -26.13
CA GLU A 932 7.28 2.20 -24.69
C GLU A 932 8.70 2.73 -24.44
N LEU A 933 8.82 3.89 -23.79
CA LEU A 933 10.06 4.66 -23.64
C LEU A 933 10.55 4.62 -22.19
N SER A 934 11.84 4.40 -21.99
CA SER A 934 12.51 4.61 -20.69
C SER A 934 13.89 5.21 -20.92
N LEU A 935 14.31 6.14 -20.04
CA LEU A 935 15.65 6.75 -20.08
C LEU A 935 16.28 6.70 -18.70
N ARG A 936 17.57 6.34 -18.61
CA ARG A 936 18.32 6.29 -17.35
C ARG A 936 19.76 6.77 -17.53
N PRO A 937 20.39 7.34 -16.49
CA PRO A 937 21.79 7.71 -16.50
C PRO A 937 22.72 6.57 -16.03
N TRP A 938 22.19 5.36 -15.86
CA TRP A 938 22.91 4.14 -15.48
C TRP A 938 22.33 2.93 -16.20
N SER A 939 23.14 1.89 -16.37
CA SER A 939 22.70 0.61 -16.96
C SER A 939 21.71 -0.18 -16.10
N ASP A 940 20.90 -1.03 -16.72
CA ASP A 940 20.02 -1.97 -16.01
C ASP A 940 20.80 -2.94 -15.09
N GLN A 941 22.05 -3.28 -15.42
CA GLN A 941 22.88 -4.10 -14.53
C GLN A 941 23.34 -3.33 -13.29
N ALA A 942 23.49 -2.00 -13.36
CA ALA A 942 23.75 -1.20 -12.17
C ALA A 942 22.49 -1.12 -11.30
N LEU A 943 21.33 -0.97 -11.93
CA LEU A 943 20.03 -0.98 -11.26
C LEU A 943 19.75 -2.30 -10.53
N ASP A 944 20.01 -3.45 -11.16
CA ASP A 944 19.84 -4.79 -10.54
C ASP A 944 20.82 -5.08 -9.39
N ARG A 945 21.99 -4.41 -9.36
CA ARG A 945 23.01 -4.63 -8.32
C ARG A 945 22.83 -3.75 -7.09
N ALA A 946 22.20 -2.59 -7.23
CA ALA A 946 22.06 -1.64 -6.15
C ALA A 946 21.06 -2.18 -5.11
N ALA A 947 21.49 -2.24 -3.86
CA ALA A 947 20.60 -2.56 -2.74
C ALA A 947 19.82 -1.31 -2.32
N HIS A 948 20.48 -0.16 -2.37
CA HIS A 948 19.91 1.11 -1.90
C HIS A 948 19.99 2.21 -2.97
N PRO A 949 19.05 3.17 -3.03
CA PRO A 949 19.02 4.20 -4.08
C PRO A 949 20.28 5.06 -4.18
N HIS A 950 20.97 5.29 -3.05
CA HIS A 950 22.17 6.10 -3.02
C HIS A 950 23.41 5.40 -3.63
N GLU A 951 23.34 4.10 -3.90
CA GLU A 951 24.39 3.34 -4.58
C GLU A 951 24.39 3.53 -6.11
N LEU A 952 23.33 4.11 -6.67
CA LEU A 952 23.19 4.39 -8.09
C LEU A 952 24.02 5.62 -8.49
N VAL A 953 25.08 5.38 -9.27
CA VAL A 953 25.96 6.43 -9.79
C VAL A 953 25.85 6.49 -11.31
N PRO A 954 25.62 7.69 -11.90
CA PRO A 954 25.64 7.87 -13.34
C PRO A 954 26.94 7.38 -13.99
N ASP A 955 26.84 6.63 -15.09
CA ASP A 955 28.00 6.02 -15.77
C ASP A 955 28.56 6.84 -16.94
N GLY A 956 28.07 8.08 -17.10
CA GLY A 956 28.43 8.98 -18.19
C GLY A 956 27.78 8.60 -19.53
N LEU A 957 26.77 7.74 -19.49
CA LEU A 957 25.97 7.32 -20.63
C LEU A 957 24.49 7.60 -20.39
N LEU A 958 23.76 7.84 -21.48
CA LEU A 958 22.31 7.86 -21.50
C LEU A 958 21.82 6.54 -22.11
N HIS A 959 21.11 5.75 -21.31
CA HIS A 959 20.51 4.47 -21.70
C HIS A 959 19.06 4.72 -22.11
N VAL A 960 18.73 4.53 -23.39
CA VAL A 960 17.41 4.78 -23.97
C VAL A 960 16.80 3.46 -24.43
N HIS A 961 15.71 3.05 -23.78
CA HIS A 961 14.92 1.89 -24.18
C HIS A 961 13.75 2.32 -25.07
N LEU A 962 13.59 1.64 -26.20
CA LEU A 962 12.57 1.88 -27.21
C LEU A 962 11.87 0.55 -27.50
N ASP A 963 10.81 0.26 -26.74
CA ASP A 963 10.19 -1.05 -26.72
C ASP A 963 8.90 -1.11 -27.52
N ALA A 964 8.69 -2.22 -28.22
CA ALA A 964 7.41 -2.50 -28.86
C ALA A 964 6.36 -2.94 -27.82
N ALA A 965 6.81 -3.61 -26.76
CA ALA A 965 6.01 -3.99 -25.61
C ALA A 965 6.91 -4.42 -24.44
N GLN A 966 6.43 -4.21 -23.21
CA GLN A 966 6.99 -4.74 -21.99
C GLN A 966 6.05 -5.75 -21.31
N HIS A 967 6.65 -6.61 -20.48
CA HIS A 967 5.93 -7.50 -19.58
C HIS A 967 5.20 -6.69 -18.48
N GLY A 968 4.07 -7.21 -17.99
CA GLY A 968 3.40 -6.66 -16.83
C GLY A 968 4.24 -6.68 -15.55
N LEU A 969 3.68 -6.11 -14.50
CA LEU A 969 4.26 -6.08 -13.15
C LEU A 969 3.76 -7.26 -12.31
N GLY A 970 2.47 -7.60 -12.43
CA GLY A 970 1.81 -8.58 -11.56
C GLY A 970 1.95 -8.23 -10.07
N SER A 971 1.82 -9.23 -9.21
CA SER A 971 2.05 -9.10 -7.77
C SER A 971 2.69 -10.38 -7.20
N ALA A 972 3.70 -10.92 -7.90
CA ALA A 972 4.31 -12.22 -7.60
C ALA A 972 5.16 -12.24 -6.32
N ALA A 973 5.52 -11.08 -5.76
CA ALA A 973 6.20 -11.00 -4.47
C ALA A 973 5.41 -11.74 -3.38
N CYS A 974 4.10 -11.50 -3.31
CA CYS A 974 3.13 -12.27 -2.56
C CYS A 974 1.80 -12.33 -3.34
N GLY A 975 1.42 -13.52 -3.82
CA GLY A 975 0.22 -13.69 -4.63
C GLY A 975 0.48 -13.94 -6.12
N PRO A 976 -0.49 -13.66 -7.01
CA PRO A 976 -0.40 -14.02 -8.42
C PRO A 976 0.67 -13.24 -9.18
N GLY A 977 1.37 -13.92 -10.10
CA GLY A 977 2.23 -13.25 -11.07
C GLY A 977 1.46 -12.53 -12.18
N VAL A 978 2.17 -12.14 -13.24
CA VAL A 978 1.58 -11.41 -14.37
C VAL A 978 0.48 -12.25 -15.04
N LEU A 979 -0.71 -11.67 -15.16
CA LEU A 979 -1.85 -12.33 -15.79
C LEU A 979 -1.63 -12.53 -17.31
N PRO A 980 -2.28 -13.53 -17.94
CA PRO A 980 -2.07 -13.83 -19.37
C PRO A 980 -2.35 -12.66 -20.33
N ASN A 981 -3.20 -11.71 -19.94
CA ASN A 981 -3.51 -10.51 -20.73
C ASN A 981 -2.36 -9.48 -20.75
N ALA A 982 -1.41 -9.58 -19.83
CA ALA A 982 -0.24 -8.71 -19.68
C ALA A 982 1.10 -9.46 -19.79
N ALA A 983 1.06 -10.79 -19.95
CA ALA A 983 2.25 -11.59 -20.14
C ALA A 983 2.90 -11.32 -21.51
N LEU A 984 4.22 -11.22 -21.55
CA LEU A 984 4.97 -10.90 -22.76
C LEU A 984 5.77 -12.13 -23.19
N HIS A 985 5.38 -12.72 -24.32
CA HIS A 985 6.09 -13.84 -24.91
C HIS A 985 6.92 -13.41 -26.12
N PRO A 986 8.01 -14.12 -26.46
CA PRO A 986 8.76 -13.87 -27.69
C PRO A 986 7.87 -14.01 -28.92
N ALA A 987 7.67 -12.90 -29.64
CA ALA A 987 6.94 -12.85 -30.89
C ALA A 987 7.64 -11.92 -31.89
N PRO A 988 7.41 -12.05 -33.21
CA PRO A 988 7.95 -11.09 -34.18
C PRO A 988 7.52 -9.66 -33.82
N ALA A 989 8.47 -8.73 -33.86
CA ALA A 989 8.24 -7.31 -33.65
C ALA A 989 8.85 -6.48 -34.79
N ASP A 990 8.14 -5.46 -35.23
CA ASP A 990 8.61 -4.47 -36.19
C ASP A 990 8.50 -3.10 -35.51
N LEU A 991 9.61 -2.38 -35.39
CA LEU A 991 9.65 -0.99 -34.92
C LEU A 991 10.13 -0.10 -36.06
N THR A 992 9.49 1.04 -36.21
CA THR A 992 9.91 2.08 -37.14
C THR A 992 10.13 3.35 -36.36
N LEU A 993 11.29 3.98 -36.50
CA LEU A 993 11.71 5.15 -35.73
C LEU A 993 12.35 6.16 -36.68
N ARG A 994 12.11 7.46 -36.48
CA ARG A 994 12.87 8.54 -37.11
C ARG A 994 13.68 9.26 -36.05
N PHE A 995 14.95 9.49 -36.35
CA PHE A 995 15.84 10.27 -35.53
C PHE A 995 16.20 11.57 -36.26
N THR A 996 15.83 12.70 -35.68
CA THR A 996 16.07 14.04 -36.26
C THR A 996 17.02 14.81 -35.36
N PRO A 997 18.21 15.19 -35.84
CA PRO A 997 19.08 16.11 -35.11
C PRO A 997 18.41 17.48 -35.02
N SER A 998 18.40 18.08 -33.84
CA SER A 998 17.92 19.46 -33.64
C SER A 998 19.06 20.34 -33.17
N ALA A 999 19.19 21.53 -33.77
CA ALA A 999 19.90 22.62 -33.12
C ALA A 999 18.95 23.25 -32.09
N GLY A 1000 19.44 23.53 -30.88
CA GLY A 1000 18.63 24.12 -29.80
C GLY A 1000 18.20 25.56 -30.03
#